data_AF-A0A8C2PYZ6-F1
#
_entry.id   AF-A0A8C2PYZ6-F1
#
_cell.length_a   1.000
_cell.length_b   1.000
_cell.length_c   1.000
_cell.angle_alpha   90.00
_cell.angle_beta   90.00
_cell.angle_gamma   90.00
#
_symmetry.space_group_name_H-M   'P 1'
#
loop_
_entity.id
_entity.type
_entity.pdbx_description
1 polymer ?
#
loop_
_entity_poly.entity_id
_entity_poly.type
_entity_poly.pdbx_seq_one_letter_code
_entity_poly.pdbx_strand_id
1 'polypeptide(L)'
;MVVTVLGVQSSGKSTLLNTMFGVQFAVSSGRCTRGAFLQLIKVAEECNAELNCDYIVIIDTEGLKSPELAQLDNSHEHDNELATFVVGLSDVTIVNIAMENSTEMKDILQIIVHAFLRMKEIGKKHTCLFVHQNVADVSAHDSNMRDRKFLLEHLDEMTQAAAKMENKMGFEKFTDVMNYDTETGDHYIPGLWHGNPPMAPVSIGYSESVYDLKKHIMEIFRHYKSSDMNEFIRWTKDLWTAVKFEKFIFSFRNSLVADAYIKLCTEYNNWDWTLRKQMHTWALEAETKILNYGKFNNSEECTVEDVYCNLQNEALSELSNGQNEIIGKIQSYYEQGEGHVELVESYRQDFINSAHSLKTELSNSITRKLDAALSCRNAMIKVEGIKKTYMDTMEKKVLDLLKDCREKKSDMSDSMLDEAFGKMWQETVSTLSYTGLQQQDIMTRVLLHLRRSLESRGSSMAQSLDKVKDLHNQGHGKFVVHKGNFFIRSGMLRRSRGLKKCQTTLSGIVGNLLKQRNCKDDYDDTYIREILNKIDEKLKAHEDLELKEDFELSLKLHICGFASREFQIIHNQFIKQNNPLTALENLKKTYHSDFIDLYRERDQCQKKADEFMSNCLKLALERYMSEKLGMEMADKMVIGENSAIFGTRTTFQISVLKNLLAESKFETYLHFIASYEYFVKKFIFDKVKEHFTAENRMIKLEEELLNKVISEITQAIKESEQNSKKNDIKGFIENICNKLESRLVFPKDAVDKISTLNNANQKKFTEFLLCSVKDMDESLKAGFQARDFQNKIDSLQTKPQDMLFNRVWGCGKQCPFCKAPCEAGGEAHAKHFVSVHRPEGLGRYRFDNSKKLVTDICTSLVHSDISFKCRDTKDQWHKYKEYSQIYPDWQIDPDRSIEASPYWKYVMAEFNEQFAEEYDAKPADIPPYWKNMKTQAEESLK
;
A
#
# COMPACT_ATOMS: atom_id res chain seq x y z
N MET A 1 -21.63 16.18 47.38
CA MET A 1 -21.34 14.87 46.75
C MET A 1 -22.36 14.60 45.66
N VAL A 2 -22.01 13.86 44.62
CA VAL A 2 -22.83 13.66 43.42
C VAL A 2 -22.98 12.18 43.06
N VAL A 3 -24.23 11.71 42.94
CA VAL A 3 -24.58 10.38 42.43
C VAL A 3 -25.29 10.51 41.09
N THR A 4 -24.87 9.74 40.10
CA THR A 4 -25.56 9.65 38.80
C THR A 4 -25.94 8.21 38.50
N VAL A 5 -27.06 8.00 37.80
CA VAL A 5 -27.42 6.70 37.22
C VAL A 5 -27.38 6.75 35.70
N LEU A 6 -26.72 5.78 35.07
CA LEU A 6 -26.63 5.57 33.62
C LEU A 6 -27.21 4.22 33.24
N GLY A 7 -27.71 4.07 32.01
CA GLY A 7 -28.24 2.80 31.51
C GLY A 7 -29.28 2.98 30.41
N VAL A 8 -29.68 1.87 29.77
CA VAL A 8 -30.64 1.86 28.64
C VAL A 8 -31.95 2.57 29.01
N GLN A 9 -32.68 3.12 28.04
CA GLN A 9 -34.06 3.56 28.25
C GLN A 9 -34.93 2.45 28.86
N SER A 10 -35.83 2.82 29.76
CA SER A 10 -36.77 1.91 30.43
C SER A 10 -36.14 0.80 31.29
N SER A 11 -34.86 0.91 31.65
CA SER A 11 -34.18 -0.04 32.56
C SER A 11 -34.48 0.15 34.05
N GLY A 12 -35.41 1.05 34.43
CA GLY A 12 -35.77 1.27 35.84
C GLY A 12 -34.88 2.24 36.62
N LYS A 13 -34.11 3.11 35.93
CA LYS A 13 -33.20 4.12 36.54
C LYS A 13 -33.90 5.08 37.52
N SER A 14 -34.89 5.82 37.04
CA SER A 14 -35.63 6.79 37.87
C SER A 14 -36.38 6.10 39.01
N THR A 15 -36.89 4.88 38.78
CA THR A 15 -37.51 4.05 39.81
C THR A 15 -36.53 3.65 40.91
N LEU A 16 -35.31 3.25 40.56
CA LEU A 16 -34.24 2.93 41.49
C LEU A 16 -33.89 4.15 42.36
N LEU A 17 -33.70 5.31 41.74
CA LEU A 17 -33.38 6.54 42.47
C LEU A 17 -34.51 6.99 43.39
N ASN A 18 -35.76 6.99 42.90
CA ASN A 18 -36.94 7.35 43.70
C ASN A 18 -37.08 6.45 44.93
N THR A 19 -36.85 5.14 44.78
CA THR A 19 -36.92 4.18 45.89
C THR A 19 -35.78 4.40 46.89
N MET A 20 -34.56 4.64 46.40
CA MET A 20 -33.37 4.75 47.24
C MET A 20 -33.34 6.06 48.04
N PHE A 21 -33.70 7.19 47.41
CA PHE A 21 -33.54 8.51 48.00
C PHE A 21 -34.85 9.22 48.32
N GLY A 22 -36.01 8.63 48.01
CA GLY A 22 -37.31 9.28 48.21
C GLY A 22 -37.54 10.51 47.32
N VAL A 23 -36.81 10.57 46.20
CA VAL A 23 -36.88 11.64 45.20
C VAL A 23 -38.12 11.47 44.29
N GLN A 24 -38.47 12.51 43.54
CA GLN A 24 -39.70 12.56 42.74
C GLN A 24 -39.39 12.74 41.24
N PHE A 25 -38.50 11.93 40.69
CA PHE A 25 -38.28 11.89 39.25
C PHE A 25 -39.48 11.26 38.54
N ALA A 26 -39.81 11.76 37.35
CA ALA A 26 -40.94 11.27 36.56
C ALA A 26 -40.69 9.83 36.07
N VAL A 27 -41.67 8.94 36.24
CA VAL A 27 -41.63 7.53 35.80
C VAL A 27 -42.75 7.23 34.80
N SER A 28 -42.42 6.62 33.66
CA SER A 28 -43.34 6.21 32.59
C SER A 28 -42.77 5.02 31.81
N SER A 29 -43.60 4.35 31.01
CA SER A 29 -43.18 3.22 30.15
C SER A 29 -42.49 3.66 28.84
N GLY A 30 -42.52 4.96 28.49
CA GLY A 30 -41.82 5.57 27.34
C GLY A 30 -40.71 6.53 27.76
N ARG A 31 -40.22 7.41 26.86
CA ARG A 31 -39.15 8.40 27.17
C ARG A 31 -39.63 9.38 28.26
N CYS A 32 -39.21 9.14 29.51
CA CYS A 32 -39.58 9.95 30.67
C CYS A 32 -38.73 11.20 30.84
N THR A 33 -37.46 11.08 30.43
CA THR A 33 -36.37 11.98 30.83
C THR A 33 -35.58 12.38 29.58
N ARG A 34 -35.44 13.68 29.30
CA ARG A 34 -34.60 14.24 28.21
C ARG A 34 -33.41 15.01 28.80
N GLY A 35 -32.18 14.61 28.50
CA GLY A 35 -30.97 15.17 29.13
C GLY A 35 -30.72 14.65 30.54
N ALA A 36 -30.13 15.47 31.42
CA ALA A 36 -29.85 15.12 32.82
C ALA A 36 -30.63 16.01 33.79
N PHE A 37 -31.30 15.41 34.77
CA PHE A 37 -32.09 16.09 35.79
C PHE A 37 -31.41 15.99 37.14
N LEU A 38 -31.27 17.12 37.81
CA LEU A 38 -30.53 17.22 39.07
C LEU A 38 -31.51 17.54 40.20
N GLN A 39 -31.48 16.74 41.27
CA GLN A 39 -32.22 16.98 42.50
C GLN A 39 -31.24 17.11 43.68
N LEU A 40 -31.38 18.19 44.45
CA LEU A 40 -30.57 18.47 45.63
C LEU A 40 -31.27 17.93 46.87
N ILE A 41 -30.58 17.09 47.64
CA ILE A 41 -31.07 16.56 48.92
C ILE A 41 -30.24 17.19 50.03
N LYS A 42 -30.90 17.92 50.93
CA LYS A 42 -30.25 18.45 52.13
C LYS A 42 -29.99 17.31 53.12
N VAL A 43 -28.75 17.18 53.56
CA VAL A 43 -28.38 16.19 54.58
C VAL A 43 -28.83 16.69 55.95
N ALA A 44 -29.45 15.83 56.75
CA ALA A 44 -29.83 16.17 58.12
C ALA A 44 -28.58 16.50 58.96
N GLU A 45 -28.69 17.45 59.89
CA GLU A 45 -27.55 17.93 60.69
C GLU A 45 -26.84 16.80 61.46
N GLU A 46 -27.60 15.80 61.90
CA GLU A 46 -27.09 14.58 62.57
C GLU A 46 -26.19 13.74 61.66
N CYS A 47 -26.50 13.67 60.36
CA CYS A 47 -25.72 12.93 59.37
C CYS A 47 -24.56 13.76 58.78
N ASN A 48 -24.58 15.08 58.93
CA ASN A 48 -23.52 15.97 58.43
C ASN A 48 -22.18 15.71 59.16
N ALA A 49 -22.24 15.36 60.46
CA ALA A 49 -21.06 15.02 61.24
C ALA A 49 -20.34 13.74 60.76
N GLU A 50 -21.04 12.83 60.08
CA GLU A 50 -20.46 11.58 59.55
C GLU A 50 -20.00 11.70 58.10
N LEU A 51 -20.68 12.51 57.28
CA LEU A 51 -20.44 12.60 55.83
C LEU A 51 -19.66 13.86 55.41
N ASN A 52 -19.47 14.84 56.31
CA ASN A 52 -18.85 16.16 56.01
C ASN A 52 -19.43 16.80 54.72
N CYS A 53 -20.75 16.80 54.59
CA CYS A 53 -21.43 17.18 53.36
C CYS A 53 -22.82 17.75 53.67
N ASP A 54 -23.08 18.97 53.20
CA ASP A 54 -24.37 19.64 53.41
C ASP A 54 -25.46 19.17 52.43
N TYR A 55 -25.06 18.76 51.22
CA TYR A 55 -25.96 18.40 50.13
C TYR A 55 -25.47 17.20 49.32
N ILE A 56 -26.39 16.27 49.07
CA ILE A 56 -26.20 15.20 48.10
C ILE A 56 -26.96 15.58 46.83
N VAL A 57 -26.25 15.54 45.70
CA VAL A 57 -26.79 15.82 44.38
C VAL A 57 -27.12 14.49 43.72
N ILE A 58 -28.37 14.28 43.34
CA ILE A 58 -28.80 13.10 42.58
C ILE A 58 -29.08 13.52 41.14
N ILE A 59 -28.45 12.85 40.19
CA ILE A 59 -28.62 13.09 38.76
C ILE A 59 -29.30 11.88 38.11
N ASP A 60 -30.52 12.07 37.65
CA ASP A 60 -31.21 11.12 36.78
C ASP A 60 -30.93 11.47 35.32
N THR A 61 -30.45 10.49 34.55
CA THR A 61 -30.10 10.71 33.14
C THR A 61 -31.16 10.14 32.23
N GLU A 62 -31.28 10.75 31.06
CA GLU A 62 -31.88 10.12 29.90
C GLU A 62 -31.29 8.72 29.67
N GLY A 63 -32.15 7.80 29.23
CA GLY A 63 -31.72 6.47 28.86
C GLY A 63 -30.91 6.48 27.57
N LEU A 64 -29.75 5.83 27.61
CA LEU A 64 -28.93 5.61 26.43
C LEU A 64 -29.72 4.73 25.44
N LYS A 65 -29.49 4.91 24.13
CA LYS A 65 -30.19 4.16 23.06
C LYS A 65 -31.71 4.29 23.06
N SER A 66 -32.24 5.50 23.13
CA SER A 66 -33.69 5.70 23.01
C SER A 66 -34.20 5.24 21.63
N PRO A 67 -35.24 4.38 21.48
CA PRO A 67 -35.74 3.93 20.18
C PRO A 67 -36.25 5.08 19.31
N GLU A 68 -36.73 6.16 19.94
CA GLU A 68 -37.18 7.37 19.24
C GLU A 68 -36.00 8.25 18.78
N LEU A 69 -34.85 8.17 19.46
CA LEU A 69 -33.59 8.79 19.04
C LEU A 69 -32.77 7.89 18.11
N ALA A 70 -32.93 6.57 18.13
CA ALA A 70 -32.21 5.63 17.25
C ALA A 70 -32.55 5.83 15.76
N GLN A 71 -33.65 6.53 15.47
CA GLN A 71 -34.04 6.99 14.13
C GLN A 71 -33.51 8.40 13.80
N LEU A 72 -32.94 9.09 14.80
CA LEU A 72 -32.36 10.43 14.70
C LEU A 72 -30.84 10.34 14.69
N ASP A 73 -30.30 11.29 13.95
CA ASP A 73 -29.06 11.09 13.24
C ASP A 73 -27.80 11.49 14.02
N ASN A 74 -28.00 11.83 15.30
CA ASN A 74 -26.99 12.20 16.29
C ASN A 74 -27.12 11.40 17.60
N SER A 75 -27.86 10.28 17.60
CA SER A 75 -28.10 9.55 18.86
C SER A 75 -26.83 9.04 19.53
N HIS A 76 -25.81 8.70 18.75
CA HIS A 76 -24.55 8.17 19.24
C HIS A 76 -23.70 9.25 19.90
N GLU A 77 -23.58 10.44 19.29
CA GLU A 77 -22.88 11.57 19.92
C GLU A 77 -23.61 12.10 21.14
N HIS A 78 -24.94 12.22 21.09
CA HIS A 78 -25.71 12.63 22.26
C HIS A 78 -25.52 11.66 23.44
N ASP A 79 -25.51 10.35 23.16
CA ASP A 79 -25.23 9.33 24.18
C ASP A 79 -23.79 9.45 24.71
N ASN A 80 -22.81 9.70 23.84
CA ASN A 80 -21.39 9.85 24.22
C ASN A 80 -21.15 11.14 25.02
N GLU A 81 -21.74 12.26 24.59
CA GLU A 81 -21.72 13.56 25.25
C GLU A 81 -22.37 13.47 26.63
N LEU A 82 -23.58 12.89 26.68
CA LEU A 82 -24.33 12.72 27.91
C LEU A 82 -23.55 11.84 28.89
N ALA A 83 -23.06 10.67 28.44
CA ALA A 83 -22.28 9.76 29.28
C ALA A 83 -20.99 10.42 29.78
N THR A 84 -20.21 11.05 28.90
CA THR A 84 -18.95 11.73 29.27
C THR A 84 -19.21 12.87 30.26
N PHE A 85 -20.26 13.67 30.01
CA PHE A 85 -20.63 14.79 30.86
C PHE A 85 -21.07 14.34 32.25
N VAL A 86 -22.02 13.41 32.33
CA VAL A 86 -22.59 13.00 33.63
C VAL A 86 -21.62 12.14 34.42
N VAL A 87 -20.81 11.30 33.77
CA VAL A 87 -19.68 10.61 34.44
C VAL A 87 -18.73 11.65 35.01
N GLY A 88 -18.32 12.65 34.24
CA GLY A 88 -17.39 13.69 34.70
C GLY A 88 -17.90 14.57 35.85
N LEU A 89 -19.22 14.71 36.03
CA LEU A 89 -19.83 15.43 37.15
C LEU A 89 -19.95 14.61 38.43
N SER A 90 -19.89 13.29 38.34
CA SER A 90 -20.26 12.39 39.43
C SER A 90 -19.09 12.10 40.36
N ASP A 91 -19.38 11.80 41.63
CA ASP A 91 -18.43 11.12 42.51
C ASP A 91 -18.65 9.60 42.43
N VAL A 92 -19.92 9.19 42.40
CA VAL A 92 -20.38 7.81 42.23
C VAL A 92 -21.27 7.70 41.00
N THR A 93 -20.92 6.81 40.07
CA THR A 93 -21.73 6.50 38.88
C THR A 93 -22.34 5.10 39.02
N ILE A 94 -23.66 5.00 38.92
CA ILE A 94 -24.38 3.74 38.93
C ILE A 94 -24.67 3.35 37.48
N VAL A 95 -24.17 2.21 37.03
CA VAL A 95 -24.46 1.66 35.70
C VAL A 95 -25.53 0.59 35.83
N ASN A 96 -26.74 0.96 35.44
CA ASN A 96 -27.94 0.17 35.58
C ASN A 96 -28.16 -0.71 34.33
N ILE A 97 -28.02 -2.02 34.52
CA ILE A 97 -28.05 -3.05 33.48
C ILE A 97 -29.32 -3.90 33.66
N ALA A 98 -30.12 -4.00 32.59
CA ALA A 98 -31.25 -4.93 32.54
C ALA A 98 -30.78 -6.27 31.94
N MET A 99 -31.15 -7.40 32.56
CA MET A 99 -30.57 -8.72 32.28
C MET A 99 -30.97 -9.36 30.93
N GLU A 100 -31.84 -8.73 30.13
CA GLU A 100 -32.46 -9.37 28.96
C GLU A 100 -31.72 -9.18 27.61
N ASN A 101 -30.64 -8.39 27.52
CA ASN A 101 -29.97 -8.15 26.22
C ASN A 101 -28.44 -7.95 26.30
N SER A 102 -27.65 -8.99 25.97
CA SER A 102 -26.18 -8.98 26.06
C SER A 102 -25.49 -8.02 25.09
N THR A 103 -26.07 -7.75 23.92
CA THR A 103 -25.57 -6.77 22.94
C THR A 103 -25.78 -5.33 23.40
N GLU A 104 -26.85 -5.03 24.14
CA GLU A 104 -27.07 -3.70 24.69
C GLU A 104 -26.09 -3.36 25.81
N MET A 105 -25.74 -4.37 26.61
CA MET A 105 -24.71 -4.26 27.64
C MET A 105 -23.37 -3.85 27.03
N LYS A 106 -22.88 -4.55 25.99
CA LYS A 106 -21.57 -4.29 25.39
C LYS A 106 -21.43 -2.85 24.87
N ASP A 107 -22.41 -2.37 24.11
CA ASP A 107 -22.36 -1.04 23.52
C ASP A 107 -22.37 0.08 24.58
N ILE A 108 -23.10 -0.10 25.68
CA ILE A 108 -23.14 0.88 26.77
C ILE A 108 -21.83 0.87 27.55
N LEU A 109 -21.30 -0.31 27.86
CA LEU A 109 -20.02 -0.43 28.56
C LEU A 109 -18.89 0.22 27.74
N GLN A 110 -18.88 0.06 26.42
CA GLN A 110 -17.89 0.68 25.54
C GLN A 110 -17.95 2.22 25.59
N ILE A 111 -19.15 2.81 25.56
CA ILE A 111 -19.36 4.26 25.74
C ILE A 111 -18.83 4.72 27.11
N ILE A 112 -19.14 3.96 28.16
CA ILE A 112 -18.78 4.27 29.53
C ILE A 112 -17.25 4.15 29.76
N VAL A 113 -16.60 3.13 29.20
CA VAL A 113 -15.15 2.93 29.27
C VAL A 113 -14.41 4.12 28.65
N HIS A 114 -14.84 4.57 27.46
CA HIS A 114 -14.26 5.76 26.85
C HIS A 114 -14.49 7.04 27.67
N ALA A 115 -15.67 7.21 28.27
CA ALA A 115 -15.95 8.33 29.17
C ALA A 115 -15.01 8.32 30.39
N PHE A 116 -14.83 7.16 31.02
CA PHE A 116 -13.92 7.01 32.16
C PHE A 116 -12.45 7.24 31.78
N LEU A 117 -12.00 6.74 30.63
CA LEU A 117 -10.64 6.92 30.12
C LEU A 117 -10.26 8.40 30.08
N ARG A 118 -11.17 9.24 29.57
CA ARG A 118 -10.99 10.69 29.49
C ARG A 118 -11.02 11.38 30.86
N MET A 119 -11.91 10.95 31.75
CA MET A 119 -11.98 11.53 33.09
C MET A 119 -10.72 11.25 33.93
N LYS A 120 -10.09 10.09 33.71
CA LYS A 120 -8.83 9.74 34.37
C LYS A 120 -7.68 10.67 33.96
N GLU A 121 -7.61 11.09 32.71
CA GLU A 121 -6.58 12.04 32.24
C GLU A 121 -6.69 13.41 32.91
N ILE A 122 -7.92 13.84 33.21
CA ILE A 122 -8.16 15.11 33.92
C ILE A 122 -7.91 14.95 35.44
N GLY A 123 -7.44 13.77 35.88
CA GLY A 123 -7.00 13.50 37.25
C GLY A 123 -8.13 13.26 38.24
N LYS A 124 -9.36 13.05 37.76
CA LYS A 124 -10.50 12.68 38.62
C LYS A 124 -10.55 11.17 38.82
N LYS A 125 -10.89 10.75 40.04
CA LYS A 125 -11.10 9.35 40.40
C LYS A 125 -12.58 9.17 40.72
N HIS A 126 -13.26 8.44 39.86
CA HIS A 126 -14.69 8.13 40.00
C HIS A 126 -14.86 6.70 40.52
N THR A 127 -15.88 6.48 41.33
CA THR A 127 -16.33 5.14 41.72
C THR A 127 -17.52 4.74 40.84
N CYS A 128 -17.47 3.53 40.27
CA CYS A 128 -18.57 2.97 39.48
C CYS A 128 -19.18 1.78 40.21
N LEU A 129 -20.50 1.67 40.20
CA LEU A 129 -21.26 0.56 40.73
C LEU A 129 -22.12 -0.03 39.61
N PHE A 130 -22.01 -1.33 39.35
CA PHE A 130 -22.90 -2.02 38.42
C PHE A 130 -24.13 -2.53 39.16
N VAL A 131 -25.31 -2.22 38.62
CA VAL A 131 -26.58 -2.66 39.19
C VAL A 131 -27.31 -3.50 38.16
N HIS A 132 -27.45 -4.78 38.43
CA HIS A 132 -28.17 -5.73 37.60
C HIS A 132 -29.62 -5.83 38.06
N GLN A 133 -30.58 -5.37 37.24
CA GLN A 133 -32.01 -5.42 37.57
C GLN A 133 -32.70 -6.70 37.08
N ASN A 134 -33.79 -7.07 37.76
CA ASN A 134 -34.66 -8.21 37.47
C ASN A 134 -33.99 -9.58 37.63
N VAL A 135 -33.14 -9.72 38.65
CA VAL A 135 -32.44 -10.98 38.94
C VAL A 135 -33.40 -11.95 39.63
N ALA A 136 -33.53 -13.18 39.12
CA ALA A 136 -34.37 -14.22 39.74
C ALA A 136 -33.72 -14.71 41.04
N ASP A 137 -34.46 -14.64 42.14
CA ASP A 137 -33.94 -14.84 43.48
C ASP A 137 -33.57 -16.32 43.76
N VAL A 138 -32.62 -16.52 44.69
CA VAL A 138 -32.26 -17.78 45.40
C VAL A 138 -31.13 -18.71 44.89
N SER A 139 -30.34 -18.42 43.84
CA SER A 139 -29.10 -19.21 43.55
C SER A 139 -27.89 -18.40 43.05
N ALA A 140 -27.92 -17.09 43.22
CA ALA A 140 -27.07 -16.16 42.48
C ALA A 140 -25.58 -16.11 42.89
N HIS A 141 -25.18 -16.47 44.12
CA HIS A 141 -23.82 -16.13 44.59
C HIS A 141 -22.66 -16.78 43.79
N ASP A 142 -22.77 -18.07 43.41
CA ASP A 142 -21.74 -18.77 42.60
C ASP A 142 -21.81 -18.48 41.10
N SER A 143 -23.00 -18.15 40.58
CA SER A 143 -23.19 -17.68 39.19
C SER A 143 -22.65 -16.26 39.04
N ASN A 144 -22.87 -15.40 40.05
CA ASN A 144 -22.39 -14.02 40.10
C ASN A 144 -20.86 -13.94 40.08
N MET A 145 -20.11 -14.84 40.74
CA MET A 145 -18.64 -14.80 40.70
C MET A 145 -18.05 -15.05 39.30
N ARG A 146 -18.68 -15.94 38.50
CA ARG A 146 -18.26 -16.17 37.10
C ARG A 146 -18.66 -15.00 36.20
N ASP A 147 -19.88 -14.48 36.38
CA ASP A 147 -20.38 -13.34 35.62
C ASP A 147 -19.57 -12.05 35.90
N ARG A 148 -19.09 -11.87 37.15
CA ARG A 148 -18.19 -10.77 37.57
C ARG A 148 -16.84 -10.84 36.88
N LYS A 149 -16.22 -12.02 36.86
CA LYS A 149 -14.93 -12.23 36.20
C LYS A 149 -15.03 -11.98 34.70
N PHE A 150 -16.10 -12.47 34.07
CA PHE A 150 -16.36 -12.27 32.65
C PHE A 150 -16.62 -10.79 32.31
N LEU A 151 -17.38 -10.06 33.14
CA LEU A 151 -17.60 -8.63 32.97
C LEU A 151 -16.30 -7.83 33.05
N LEU A 152 -15.44 -8.15 34.03
CA LEU A 152 -14.13 -7.51 34.19
C LEU A 152 -13.18 -7.77 33.02
N GLU A 153 -13.07 -9.03 32.57
CA GLU A 153 -12.27 -9.38 31.39
C GLU A 153 -12.75 -8.60 30.16
N HIS A 154 -14.07 -8.47 29.97
CA HIS A 154 -14.62 -7.72 28.86
C HIS A 154 -14.39 -6.20 28.97
N LEU A 155 -14.44 -5.64 30.18
CA LEU A 155 -14.12 -4.24 30.45
C LEU A 155 -12.63 -3.93 30.24
N ASP A 156 -11.74 -4.85 30.62
CA ASP A 156 -10.30 -4.74 30.36
C ASP A 156 -10.02 -4.74 28.85
N GLU A 157 -10.65 -5.65 28.08
CA GLU A 157 -10.57 -5.68 26.61
C GLU A 157 -11.05 -4.37 25.96
N MET A 158 -12.22 -3.88 26.36
CA MET A 158 -12.76 -2.60 25.89
C MET A 158 -11.83 -1.43 26.24
N THR A 159 -11.23 -1.46 27.43
CA THR A 159 -10.29 -0.43 27.89
C THR A 159 -9.06 -0.41 27.01
N GLN A 160 -8.48 -1.57 26.70
CA GLN A 160 -7.33 -1.67 25.81
C GLN A 160 -7.65 -1.18 24.40
N ALA A 161 -8.79 -1.56 23.84
CA ALA A 161 -9.19 -1.11 22.50
C ALA A 161 -9.47 0.40 22.46
N ALA A 162 -10.15 0.93 23.47
CA ALA A 162 -10.39 2.37 23.62
C ALA A 162 -9.07 3.15 23.76
N ALA A 163 -8.15 2.64 24.58
CA ALA A 163 -6.83 3.21 24.79
C ALA A 163 -6.00 3.24 23.51
N LYS A 164 -5.98 2.15 22.73
CA LYS A 164 -5.30 2.11 21.42
C LYS A 164 -5.91 3.11 20.43
N MET A 165 -7.23 3.19 20.35
CA MET A 165 -7.91 4.11 19.43
C MET A 165 -7.70 5.58 19.78
N GLU A 166 -7.56 5.91 21.06
CA GLU A 166 -7.22 7.26 21.51
C GLU A 166 -5.69 7.48 21.63
N ASN A 167 -4.88 6.53 21.16
CA ASN A 167 -3.40 6.51 21.21
C ASN A 167 -2.79 6.74 22.62
N LYS A 168 -3.39 6.09 23.63
CA LYS A 168 -3.06 6.17 25.05
C LYS A 168 -2.54 4.83 25.56
N MET A 169 -1.33 4.45 25.16
CA MET A 169 -0.70 3.13 25.40
C MET A 169 -0.32 2.82 26.86
N GLY A 170 -0.97 3.43 27.86
CA GLY A 170 -0.67 3.29 29.28
C GLY A 170 -1.80 2.71 30.15
N PHE A 171 -2.96 2.39 29.56
CA PHE A 171 -4.11 1.83 30.26
C PHE A 171 -4.41 0.43 29.72
N GLU A 172 -4.18 -0.61 30.53
CA GLU A 172 -4.36 -2.01 30.13
C GLU A 172 -5.54 -2.68 30.84
N LYS A 173 -5.93 -2.17 32.01
CA LYS A 173 -7.04 -2.67 32.82
C LYS A 173 -8.05 -1.57 33.08
N PHE A 174 -9.31 -1.95 33.23
CA PHE A 174 -10.39 -1.05 33.62
C PHE A 174 -10.12 -0.38 34.99
N THR A 175 -9.44 -1.10 35.89
CA THR A 175 -8.98 -0.58 37.19
C THR A 175 -7.86 0.46 37.07
N ASP A 176 -7.12 0.51 35.94
CA ASP A 176 -6.16 1.59 35.68
C ASP A 176 -6.88 2.91 35.40
N VAL A 177 -8.09 2.83 34.86
CA VAL A 177 -8.91 3.97 34.49
C VAL A 177 -9.73 4.46 35.68
N MET A 178 -10.30 3.56 36.50
CA MET A 178 -11.20 3.93 37.61
C MET A 178 -11.06 3.08 38.87
N ASN A 179 -11.58 3.57 40.01
CA ASN A 179 -11.60 2.84 41.27
C ASN A 179 -12.79 1.87 41.27
N TYR A 180 -12.57 0.65 40.77
CA TYR A 180 -13.53 -0.44 40.81
C TYR A 180 -13.16 -1.44 41.92
N ASP A 181 -14.08 -1.70 42.86
CA ASP A 181 -13.92 -2.77 43.84
C ASP A 181 -14.55 -4.06 43.27
N THR A 182 -13.71 -5.06 43.01
CA THR A 182 -14.11 -6.34 42.43
C THR A 182 -14.96 -7.19 43.38
N GLU A 183 -14.97 -6.90 44.68
CA GLU A 183 -15.78 -7.65 45.66
C GLU A 183 -17.15 -7.00 45.92
N THR A 184 -17.21 -5.66 45.96
CA THR A 184 -18.40 -4.89 46.38
C THR A 184 -19.05 -4.04 45.28
N GLY A 185 -18.44 -3.96 44.08
CA GLY A 185 -18.86 -3.10 42.98
C GLY A 185 -20.13 -3.52 42.23
N ASP A 186 -20.52 -4.80 42.31
CA ASP A 186 -21.69 -5.35 41.61
C ASP A 186 -22.85 -5.65 42.57
N HIS A 187 -24.03 -5.08 42.28
CA HIS A 187 -25.27 -5.25 43.04
C HIS A 187 -26.35 -5.89 42.18
N TYR A 188 -26.99 -6.94 42.70
CA TYR A 188 -28.04 -7.69 42.01
C TYR A 188 -29.37 -7.41 42.68
N ILE A 189 -30.29 -6.77 41.95
CA ILE A 189 -31.58 -6.33 42.46
C ILE A 189 -32.68 -7.19 41.83
N PRO A 190 -33.55 -7.83 42.63
CA PRO A 190 -34.64 -8.66 42.12
C PRO A 190 -35.71 -7.82 41.42
N GLY A 191 -36.70 -8.45 40.79
CA GLY A 191 -37.79 -7.73 40.11
C GLY A 191 -38.61 -6.85 41.07
N LEU A 192 -39.03 -5.66 40.61
CA LEU A 192 -39.82 -4.71 41.40
C LEU A 192 -41.16 -5.30 41.89
N TRP A 193 -41.80 -6.12 41.07
CA TRP A 193 -43.13 -6.67 41.34
C TRP A 193 -43.05 -8.13 41.76
N HIS A 194 -43.74 -8.48 42.85
CA HIS A 194 -43.90 -9.87 43.26
C HIS A 194 -45.17 -10.47 42.62
N GLY A 195 -45.08 -10.74 41.30
CA GLY A 195 -46.19 -11.22 40.46
C GLY A 195 -46.44 -10.33 39.24
N ASN A 196 -47.54 -10.58 38.51
CA ASN A 196 -47.87 -9.81 37.30
C ASN A 196 -48.69 -8.54 37.62
N PRO A 197 -48.25 -7.33 37.18
CA PRO A 197 -49.03 -6.08 37.30
C PRO A 197 -50.43 -6.20 36.66
N PRO A 198 -51.44 -5.40 37.07
CA PRO A 198 -51.37 -4.18 37.88
C PRO A 198 -51.63 -4.35 39.38
N MET A 199 -51.97 -5.55 39.86
CA MET A 199 -52.31 -5.80 41.28
C MET A 199 -51.18 -6.49 42.08
N ALA A 200 -49.99 -6.64 41.49
CA ALA A 200 -48.85 -7.23 42.16
C ALA A 200 -48.30 -6.30 43.27
N PRO A 201 -48.00 -6.80 44.47
CA PRO A 201 -47.31 -6.01 45.50
C PRO A 201 -45.84 -5.77 45.12
N VAL A 202 -45.25 -4.71 45.67
CA VAL A 202 -43.79 -4.46 45.55
C VAL A 202 -43.03 -5.58 46.24
N SER A 203 -41.99 -6.08 45.58
CA SER A 203 -41.11 -7.12 46.12
C SER A 203 -40.38 -6.62 47.37
N ILE A 204 -40.45 -7.40 48.45
CA ILE A 204 -39.70 -7.14 49.70
C ILE A 204 -38.20 -7.21 49.40
N GLY A 205 -37.76 -8.21 48.64
CA GLY A 205 -36.36 -8.36 48.23
C GLY A 205 -35.85 -7.17 47.42
N TYR A 206 -36.70 -6.54 46.59
CA TYR A 206 -36.31 -5.31 45.87
C TYR A 206 -35.99 -4.18 46.85
N SER A 207 -36.85 -3.99 47.84
CA SER A 207 -36.69 -2.90 48.82
C SER A 207 -35.46 -3.11 49.71
N GLU A 208 -35.20 -4.35 50.13
CA GLU A 208 -34.01 -4.72 50.91
C GLU A 208 -32.72 -4.50 50.10
N SER A 209 -32.64 -5.01 48.86
CA SER A 209 -31.44 -4.82 48.01
C SER A 209 -31.18 -3.34 47.67
N VAL A 210 -32.22 -2.54 47.43
CA VAL A 210 -32.08 -1.10 47.20
C VAL A 210 -31.58 -0.37 48.46
N TYR A 211 -32.03 -0.79 49.64
CA TYR A 211 -31.56 -0.25 50.91
C TYR A 211 -30.09 -0.60 51.17
N ASP A 212 -29.67 -1.83 50.87
CA ASP A 212 -28.26 -2.24 50.97
C ASP A 212 -27.36 -1.45 50.02
N LEU A 213 -27.79 -1.25 48.77
CA LEU A 213 -27.09 -0.40 47.81
C LEU A 213 -26.96 1.04 48.32
N LYS A 214 -28.03 1.60 48.93
CA LYS A 214 -27.98 2.93 49.56
C LYS A 214 -26.93 2.98 50.66
N LYS A 215 -26.90 1.98 51.54
CA LYS A 215 -25.96 1.92 52.65
C LYS A 215 -24.52 1.86 52.15
N HIS A 216 -24.25 1.07 51.12
CA HIS A 216 -22.94 1.00 50.48
C HIS A 216 -22.50 2.35 49.88
N ILE A 217 -23.39 3.05 49.18
CA ILE A 217 -23.08 4.41 48.64
C ILE A 217 -22.74 5.38 49.77
N MET A 218 -23.47 5.35 50.89
CA MET A 218 -23.18 6.19 52.05
C MET A 218 -21.82 5.86 52.67
N GLU A 219 -21.41 4.60 52.66
CA GLU A 219 -20.10 4.16 53.13
C GLU A 219 -18.97 4.66 52.23
N ILE A 220 -19.15 4.58 50.90
CA ILE A 220 -18.23 5.18 49.92
C ILE A 220 -18.08 6.68 50.19
N PHE A 221 -19.20 7.39 50.41
CA PHE A 221 -19.20 8.82 50.67
C PHE A 221 -18.42 9.24 51.92
N ARG A 222 -18.31 8.39 52.94
CA ARG A 222 -17.44 8.68 54.11
C ARG A 222 -15.96 8.81 53.75
N HIS A 223 -15.54 8.34 52.58
CA HIS A 223 -14.15 8.38 52.11
C HIS A 223 -13.93 9.42 51.00
N TYR A 224 -14.99 10.10 50.54
CA TYR A 224 -14.91 11.17 49.55
C TYR A 224 -14.76 12.55 50.21
N LYS A 225 -13.96 13.41 49.59
CA LYS A 225 -13.87 14.81 49.97
C LYS A 225 -15.00 15.59 49.31
N SER A 226 -15.83 16.28 50.11
CA SER A 226 -16.88 17.15 49.57
C SER A 226 -16.29 18.33 48.79
N SER A 227 -16.92 18.65 47.65
CA SER A 227 -16.58 19.81 46.81
C SER A 227 -17.50 20.99 47.13
N ASP A 228 -16.99 22.21 47.00
CA ASP A 228 -17.80 23.42 47.16
C ASP A 228 -18.82 23.56 46.02
N MET A 229 -19.98 24.15 46.30
CA MET A 229 -21.04 24.32 45.30
C MET A 229 -20.62 25.27 44.16
N ASN A 230 -19.81 26.29 44.43
CA ASN A 230 -19.31 27.18 43.37
C ASN A 230 -18.27 26.48 42.50
N GLU A 231 -17.43 25.63 43.09
CA GLU A 231 -16.49 24.79 42.37
C GLU A 231 -17.23 23.81 41.47
N PHE A 232 -18.30 23.17 41.97
CA PHE A 232 -19.16 22.30 41.17
C PHE A 232 -19.83 23.03 40.00
N ILE A 233 -20.37 24.23 40.20
CA ILE A 233 -20.97 25.03 39.12
C ILE A 233 -19.93 25.44 38.08
N ARG A 234 -18.72 25.82 38.51
CA ARG A 234 -17.63 26.17 37.60
C ARG A 234 -17.19 24.95 36.79
N TRP A 235 -16.96 23.82 37.47
CA TRP A 235 -16.63 22.54 36.83
C TRP A 235 -17.70 22.12 35.82
N THR A 236 -18.99 22.27 36.16
CA THR A 236 -20.09 21.96 35.25
C THR A 236 -20.03 22.78 33.97
N LYS A 237 -19.71 24.07 34.06
CA LYS A 237 -19.55 24.95 32.89
C LYS A 237 -18.32 24.58 32.08
N ASP A 238 -17.19 24.37 32.74
CA ASP A 238 -15.91 24.07 32.09
C ASP A 238 -15.96 22.71 31.39
N LEU A 239 -16.49 21.69 32.07
CA LEU A 239 -16.70 20.34 31.52
C LEU A 239 -17.70 20.35 30.36
N TRP A 240 -18.83 21.04 30.49
CA TRP A 240 -19.80 21.15 29.38
C TRP A 240 -19.19 21.84 28.16
N THR A 241 -18.38 22.87 28.40
CA THR A 241 -17.66 23.57 27.34
C THR A 241 -16.64 22.65 26.68
N ALA A 242 -15.88 21.89 27.46
CA ALA A 242 -14.92 20.91 26.97
C ALA A 242 -15.61 19.79 26.15
N VAL A 243 -16.67 19.17 26.68
CA VAL A 243 -17.45 18.12 26.00
C VAL A 243 -18.03 18.63 24.67
N LYS A 244 -18.44 19.90 24.60
CA LYS A 244 -18.92 20.54 23.36
C LYS A 244 -17.83 20.87 22.34
N PHE A 245 -16.60 21.06 22.78
CA PHE A 245 -15.46 21.35 21.90
C PHE A 245 -14.70 20.07 21.51
N GLU A 246 -14.82 19.02 22.32
CA GLU A 246 -14.42 17.68 21.95
C GLU A 246 -15.27 17.18 20.80
N LYS A 247 -14.60 16.55 19.84
CA LYS A 247 -15.30 15.72 18.87
C LYS A 247 -15.06 14.29 19.23
N PHE A 248 -16.14 13.55 19.38
CA PHE A 248 -16.10 12.10 19.37
C PHE A 248 -15.71 11.69 17.95
N ILE A 249 -14.40 11.58 17.68
CA ILE A 249 -13.84 11.25 16.35
C ILE A 249 -14.38 9.89 15.85
N PHE A 250 -14.92 9.07 16.76
CA PHE A 250 -15.65 7.85 16.48
C PHE A 250 -16.93 7.81 17.32
N SER A 251 -17.99 7.17 16.81
CA SER A 251 -18.98 6.60 17.71
C SER A 251 -18.26 5.52 18.52
N PHE A 252 -18.29 5.59 19.85
CA PHE A 252 -17.66 4.56 20.70
C PHE A 252 -18.16 3.15 20.39
N ARG A 253 -19.25 3.01 19.60
CA ARG A 253 -19.98 1.78 19.34
C ARG A 253 -19.26 0.75 18.46
N ASN A 254 -18.04 1.00 17.95
CA ASN A 254 -17.34 0.06 17.06
C ASN A 254 -15.81 -0.03 17.27
N SER A 255 -15.27 0.41 18.42
CA SER A 255 -13.81 0.38 18.63
C SER A 255 -13.20 -1.01 18.54
N LEU A 256 -13.92 -2.02 19.03
CA LEU A 256 -13.55 -3.44 18.92
C LEU A 256 -13.55 -3.93 17.45
N VAL A 257 -14.51 -3.50 16.63
CA VAL A 257 -14.58 -3.85 15.20
C VAL A 257 -13.41 -3.23 14.45
N ALA A 258 -13.11 -1.96 14.74
CA ALA A 258 -12.00 -1.23 14.10
C ALA A 258 -10.64 -1.83 14.47
N ASP A 259 -10.38 -2.14 15.76
CA ASP A 259 -9.14 -2.79 16.20
C ASP A 259 -8.98 -4.18 15.55
N ALA A 260 -10.05 -4.99 15.55
CA ALA A 260 -10.05 -6.30 14.90
C ALA A 260 -9.78 -6.21 13.39
N TYR A 261 -10.35 -5.20 12.70
CA TYR A 261 -10.13 -4.98 11.27
C TYR A 261 -8.70 -4.53 10.97
N ILE A 262 -8.15 -3.61 11.76
CA ILE A 262 -6.76 -3.13 11.60
C ILE A 262 -5.77 -4.27 11.84
N LYS A 263 -6.01 -5.12 12.85
CA LYS A 263 -5.19 -6.31 13.12
C LYS A 263 -5.19 -7.26 11.92
N LEU A 264 -6.37 -7.59 11.38
CA LEU A 264 -6.49 -8.43 10.19
C LEU A 264 -5.78 -7.82 8.96
N CYS A 265 -5.92 -6.51 8.74
CA CYS A 265 -5.21 -5.80 7.67
C CYS A 265 -3.68 -5.92 7.84
N THR A 266 -3.19 -5.83 9.07
CA THR A 266 -1.75 -5.91 9.38
C THR A 266 -1.19 -7.29 9.06
N GLU A 267 -1.86 -8.34 9.52
CA GLU A 267 -1.48 -9.73 9.25
C GLU A 267 -1.52 -10.04 7.74
N TYR A 268 -2.62 -9.68 7.06
CA TYR A 268 -2.76 -9.89 5.63
C TYR A 268 -1.64 -9.18 4.83
N ASN A 269 -1.32 -7.92 5.16
CA ASN A 269 -0.26 -7.17 4.49
C ASN A 269 1.13 -7.82 4.69
N ASN A 270 1.36 -8.50 5.81
CA ASN A 270 2.62 -9.25 6.03
C ASN A 270 2.68 -10.50 5.15
N TRP A 271 1.57 -11.23 5.01
CA TRP A 271 1.51 -12.42 4.16
C TRP A 271 1.61 -12.05 2.66
N ASP A 272 0.92 -10.98 2.24
CA ASP A 272 1.06 -10.39 0.90
C ASP A 272 2.53 -10.05 0.59
N TRP A 273 3.23 -9.36 1.49
CA TRP A 273 4.64 -8.99 1.29
C TRP A 273 5.55 -10.21 1.13
N THR A 274 5.32 -11.21 1.97
CA THR A 274 6.11 -12.44 1.99
C THR A 274 6.01 -13.14 0.63
N LEU A 275 4.79 -13.27 0.11
CA LEU A 275 4.55 -13.85 -1.22
C LEU A 275 5.19 -13.00 -2.33
N ARG A 276 5.03 -11.66 -2.29
CA ARG A 276 5.65 -10.76 -3.28
C ARG A 276 7.18 -10.92 -3.31
N LYS A 277 7.84 -11.01 -2.16
CA LYS A 277 9.30 -11.19 -2.05
C LYS A 277 9.78 -12.55 -2.56
N GLN A 278 9.06 -13.61 -2.20
CA GLN A 278 9.33 -14.97 -2.69
C GLN A 278 9.21 -15.01 -4.22
N MET A 279 8.08 -14.54 -4.75
CA MET A 279 7.81 -14.55 -6.19
C MET A 279 8.75 -13.63 -6.98
N HIS A 280 9.19 -12.52 -6.42
CA HIS A 280 10.21 -11.67 -7.05
C HIS A 280 11.54 -12.41 -7.17
N THR A 281 11.95 -13.13 -6.12
CA THR A 281 13.19 -13.92 -6.14
C THR A 281 13.09 -15.07 -7.13
N TRP A 282 11.99 -15.83 -7.10
CA TRP A 282 11.72 -16.90 -8.06
C TRP A 282 11.72 -16.37 -9.51
N ALA A 283 11.07 -15.24 -9.78
CA ALA A 283 11.00 -14.66 -11.13
C ALA A 283 12.35 -14.21 -11.67
N LEU A 284 13.26 -13.77 -10.79
CA LEU A 284 14.64 -13.42 -11.15
C LEU A 284 15.44 -14.66 -11.54
N GLU A 285 15.31 -15.75 -10.77
CA GLU A 285 15.97 -17.02 -11.05
C GLU A 285 15.42 -17.66 -12.35
N ALA A 286 14.10 -17.62 -12.56
CA ALA A 286 13.45 -18.09 -13.77
C ALA A 286 13.87 -17.29 -15.02
N GLU A 287 13.91 -15.95 -14.93
CA GLU A 287 14.46 -15.09 -15.99
C GLU A 287 15.91 -15.46 -16.31
N THR A 288 16.74 -15.62 -15.28
CA THR A 288 18.16 -15.99 -15.43
C THR A 288 18.30 -17.33 -16.15
N LYS A 289 17.47 -18.32 -15.78
CA LYS A 289 17.44 -19.65 -16.41
C LYS A 289 17.09 -19.57 -17.90
N ILE A 290 16.10 -18.76 -18.28
CA ILE A 290 15.75 -18.55 -19.70
C ILE A 290 16.92 -17.90 -20.45
N LEU A 291 17.54 -16.87 -19.88
CA LEU A 291 18.64 -16.14 -20.53
C LEU A 291 19.94 -16.93 -20.64
N ASN A 292 20.12 -17.95 -19.79
CA ASN A 292 21.25 -18.88 -19.85
C ASN A 292 20.99 -20.14 -20.69
N TYR A 293 19.76 -20.36 -21.14
CA TYR A 293 19.38 -21.54 -21.91
C TYR A 293 20.30 -21.74 -23.13
N GLY A 294 20.81 -22.96 -23.31
CA GLY A 294 21.63 -23.35 -24.46
C GLY A 294 23.03 -22.73 -24.52
N LYS A 295 23.49 -22.02 -23.46
CA LYS A 295 24.85 -21.46 -23.43
C LYS A 295 25.91 -22.46 -23.01
N PHE A 296 25.69 -23.21 -21.93
CA PHE A 296 26.73 -24.07 -21.35
C PHE A 296 26.30 -25.52 -21.10
N ASN A 297 24.99 -25.80 -21.17
CA ASN A 297 24.43 -27.13 -21.07
C ASN A 297 24.00 -27.64 -22.46
N ASN A 298 24.45 -28.86 -22.82
CA ASN A 298 24.16 -29.54 -24.08
C ASN A 298 22.94 -30.48 -23.97
N SER A 299 21.83 -30.02 -23.40
CA SER A 299 20.59 -30.81 -23.45
C SER A 299 19.84 -30.47 -24.73
N GLU A 300 20.11 -31.21 -25.80
CA GLU A 300 19.38 -31.12 -27.09
C GLU A 300 17.91 -31.57 -26.99
N GLU A 301 17.46 -32.04 -25.82
CA GLU A 301 16.15 -32.68 -25.64
C GLU A 301 14.97 -31.71 -25.48
N CYS A 302 15.20 -30.41 -25.21
CA CYS A 302 14.15 -29.48 -24.80
C CYS A 302 14.43 -28.08 -25.36
N THR A 303 13.47 -27.42 -26.03
CA THR A 303 13.59 -26.07 -26.60
C THR A 303 13.51 -24.97 -25.54
N VAL A 304 13.87 -23.72 -25.88
CA VAL A 304 13.70 -22.59 -24.94
C VAL A 304 12.22 -22.33 -24.65
N GLU A 305 11.35 -22.56 -25.64
CA GLU A 305 9.89 -22.50 -25.49
C GLU A 305 9.37 -23.55 -24.50
N ASP A 306 9.93 -24.77 -24.51
CA ASP A 306 9.57 -25.81 -23.56
C ASP A 306 9.99 -25.43 -22.12
N VAL A 307 11.19 -24.87 -21.95
CA VAL A 307 11.66 -24.37 -20.64
C VAL A 307 10.77 -23.24 -20.14
N TYR A 308 10.40 -22.31 -21.02
CA TYR A 308 9.46 -21.24 -20.71
C TYR A 308 8.10 -21.79 -20.29
N CYS A 309 7.53 -22.75 -21.04
CA CYS A 309 6.24 -23.37 -20.70
C CYS A 309 6.30 -24.07 -19.33
N ASN A 310 7.39 -24.78 -19.04
CA ASN A 310 7.59 -25.42 -17.74
C ASN A 310 7.67 -24.39 -16.60
N LEU A 311 8.42 -23.30 -16.80
CA LEU A 311 8.51 -22.22 -15.81
C LEU A 311 7.17 -21.50 -15.61
N GLN A 312 6.35 -21.35 -16.65
CA GLN A 312 5.00 -20.81 -16.49
C GLN A 312 4.11 -21.70 -15.62
N ASN A 313 4.17 -23.03 -15.84
CA ASN A 313 3.43 -23.98 -15.02
C ASN A 313 3.93 -24.01 -13.57
N GLU A 314 5.25 -23.95 -13.37
CA GLU A 314 5.87 -23.85 -12.05
C GLU A 314 5.45 -22.56 -11.34
N ALA A 315 5.49 -21.41 -12.02
CA ALA A 315 5.03 -20.13 -11.50
C ALA A 315 3.57 -20.21 -11.03
N LEU A 316 2.69 -20.82 -11.84
CA LEU A 316 1.28 -21.00 -11.50
C LEU A 316 1.10 -21.92 -10.29
N SER A 317 1.92 -22.97 -10.15
CA SER A 317 1.92 -23.86 -8.99
C SER A 317 2.37 -23.11 -7.72
N GLU A 318 3.51 -22.43 -7.77
CA GLU A 318 4.06 -21.67 -6.64
C GLU A 318 3.12 -20.55 -6.19
N LEU A 319 2.53 -19.82 -7.14
CA LEU A 319 1.50 -18.81 -6.84
C LEU A 319 0.23 -19.43 -6.25
N SER A 320 -0.16 -20.63 -6.69
CA SER A 320 -1.32 -21.34 -6.14
C SER A 320 -1.04 -21.83 -4.72
N ASN A 321 0.18 -22.32 -4.46
CA ASN A 321 0.63 -22.71 -3.12
C ASN A 321 0.62 -21.51 -2.17
N GLY A 322 1.24 -20.40 -2.57
CA GLY A 322 1.25 -19.16 -1.78
C GLY A 322 -0.14 -18.58 -1.55
N GLN A 323 -1.01 -18.61 -2.57
CA GLN A 323 -2.42 -18.24 -2.42
C GLN A 323 -3.13 -19.13 -1.39
N ASN A 324 -2.98 -20.45 -1.50
CA ASN A 324 -3.63 -21.39 -0.59
C ASN A 324 -3.10 -21.25 0.85
N GLU A 325 -1.81 -20.93 1.01
CA GLU A 325 -1.22 -20.62 2.32
C GLU A 325 -1.84 -19.36 2.92
N ILE A 326 -2.01 -18.29 2.13
CA ILE A 326 -2.69 -17.06 2.57
C ILE A 326 -4.13 -17.37 2.94
N ILE A 327 -4.88 -18.08 2.09
CA ILE A 327 -6.29 -18.45 2.37
C ILE A 327 -6.38 -19.33 3.63
N GLY A 328 -5.46 -20.27 3.81
CA GLY A 328 -5.38 -21.11 5.02
C GLY A 328 -5.10 -20.26 6.27
N LYS A 329 -4.17 -19.31 6.20
CA LYS A 329 -3.90 -18.37 7.30
C LYS A 329 -5.10 -17.47 7.61
N ILE A 330 -5.82 -17.01 6.59
CA ILE A 330 -7.09 -16.31 6.76
C ILE A 330 -8.06 -17.21 7.51
N GLN A 331 -8.29 -18.45 7.05
CA GLN A 331 -9.21 -19.39 7.72
C GLN A 331 -8.79 -19.65 9.18
N SER A 332 -7.52 -19.94 9.44
CA SER A 332 -7.00 -20.13 10.79
C SER A 332 -7.16 -18.89 11.67
N TYR A 333 -7.02 -17.68 11.13
CA TYR A 333 -7.28 -16.44 11.87
C TYR A 333 -8.73 -16.37 12.38
N TYR A 334 -9.70 -16.83 11.59
CA TYR A 334 -11.12 -16.90 12.00
C TYR A 334 -11.43 -18.11 12.90
N GLU A 335 -10.70 -19.23 12.77
CA GLU A 335 -10.89 -20.44 13.60
C GLU A 335 -10.27 -20.35 14.99
N GLN A 336 -9.16 -19.60 15.15
CA GLN A 336 -8.44 -19.48 16.43
C GLN A 336 -9.27 -18.78 17.51
N GLY A 337 -10.30 -18.02 17.15
CA GLY A 337 -11.19 -17.36 18.12
C GLY A 337 -10.52 -16.33 19.03
N GLU A 338 -9.27 -15.95 18.76
CA GLU A 338 -8.52 -14.98 19.57
C GLU A 338 -8.93 -13.54 19.23
N GLY A 339 -9.65 -12.90 20.15
CA GLY A 339 -10.14 -11.52 20.01
C GLY A 339 -11.52 -11.43 19.33
N HIS A 340 -11.89 -10.26 18.84
CA HIS A 340 -13.23 -10.01 18.27
C HIS A 340 -13.33 -10.35 16.77
N VAL A 341 -12.78 -11.49 16.37
CA VAL A 341 -12.70 -11.89 14.96
C VAL A 341 -14.08 -12.08 14.32
N GLU A 342 -15.07 -12.49 15.12
CA GLU A 342 -16.49 -12.58 14.75
C GLU A 342 -17.05 -11.25 14.21
N LEU A 343 -16.54 -10.11 14.69
CA LEU A 343 -17.01 -8.77 14.30
C LEU A 343 -16.57 -8.38 12.88
N VAL A 344 -15.55 -9.03 12.34
CA VAL A 344 -14.99 -8.74 11.01
C VAL A 344 -15.26 -9.85 10.00
N GLU A 345 -16.11 -10.82 10.35
CA GLU A 345 -16.48 -11.95 9.48
C GLU A 345 -17.04 -11.51 8.12
N SER A 346 -17.74 -10.37 8.08
CA SER A 346 -18.28 -9.78 6.84
C SER A 346 -17.18 -9.43 5.82
N TYR A 347 -15.95 -9.17 6.27
CA TYR A 347 -14.81 -8.83 5.42
C TYR A 347 -14.00 -10.06 4.97
N ARG A 348 -14.25 -11.24 5.53
CA ARG A 348 -13.49 -12.46 5.22
C ARG A 348 -13.41 -12.73 3.72
N GLN A 349 -14.54 -12.60 3.03
CA GLN A 349 -14.59 -12.84 1.58
C GLN A 349 -13.80 -11.81 0.78
N ASP A 350 -13.72 -10.55 1.23
CA ASP A 350 -12.93 -9.52 0.56
C ASP A 350 -11.42 -9.80 0.66
N PHE A 351 -10.93 -10.31 1.80
CA PHE A 351 -9.54 -10.72 1.93
C PHE A 351 -9.21 -11.97 1.10
N ILE A 352 -10.13 -12.93 1.01
CA ILE A 352 -10.00 -14.07 0.10
C ILE A 352 -9.94 -13.59 -1.36
N ASN A 353 -10.85 -12.71 -1.76
CA ASN A 353 -10.87 -12.11 -3.10
C ASN A 353 -9.57 -11.35 -3.40
N SER A 354 -9.02 -10.66 -2.39
CA SER A 354 -7.74 -9.97 -2.51
C SER A 354 -6.57 -10.92 -2.67
N ALA A 355 -6.56 -12.10 -2.03
CA ALA A 355 -5.57 -13.14 -2.28
C ALA A 355 -5.67 -13.69 -3.71
N HIS A 356 -6.89 -13.82 -4.26
CA HIS A 356 -7.09 -14.11 -5.69
C HIS A 356 -6.56 -13.01 -6.61
N SER A 357 -6.84 -11.74 -6.29
CA SER A 357 -6.33 -10.58 -7.04
C SER A 357 -4.80 -10.57 -7.04
N LEU A 358 -4.17 -10.78 -5.88
CA LEU A 358 -2.72 -10.84 -5.72
C LEU A 358 -2.08 -11.89 -6.62
N LYS A 359 -2.64 -13.11 -6.66
CA LYS A 359 -2.18 -14.16 -7.56
C LYS A 359 -2.26 -13.73 -9.02
N THR A 360 -3.38 -13.13 -9.43
CA THR A 360 -3.55 -12.65 -10.81
C THR A 360 -2.58 -11.51 -11.14
N GLU A 361 -2.37 -10.55 -10.24
CA GLU A 361 -1.41 -9.46 -10.39
C GLU A 361 0.01 -10.01 -10.57
N LEU A 362 0.45 -10.88 -9.66
CA LEU A 362 1.79 -11.48 -9.69
C LEU A 362 1.99 -12.38 -10.89
N SER A 363 0.99 -13.20 -11.25
CA SER A 363 1.03 -14.03 -12.46
C SER A 363 1.23 -13.17 -13.70
N ASN A 364 0.44 -12.11 -13.87
CA ASN A 364 0.58 -11.19 -15.00
C ASN A 364 1.95 -10.51 -15.03
N SER A 365 2.49 -10.11 -13.88
CA SER A 365 3.81 -9.49 -13.77
C SER A 365 4.92 -10.47 -14.18
N ILE A 366 4.86 -11.70 -13.67
CA ILE A 366 5.82 -12.77 -13.98
C ILE A 366 5.76 -13.15 -15.45
N THR A 367 4.56 -13.38 -16.00
CA THR A 367 4.40 -13.72 -17.41
C THR A 367 5.04 -12.67 -18.31
N ARG A 368 4.77 -11.38 -18.08
CA ARG A 368 5.42 -10.29 -18.87
C ARG A 368 6.94 -10.34 -18.77
N LYS A 369 7.47 -10.63 -17.59
CA LYS A 369 8.90 -10.72 -17.35
C LYS A 369 9.53 -11.91 -18.08
N LEU A 370 8.90 -13.08 -18.01
CA LEU A 370 9.36 -14.28 -18.72
C LEU A 370 9.20 -14.16 -20.24
N ASP A 371 8.14 -13.49 -20.73
CA ASP A 371 7.94 -13.18 -22.15
C ASP A 371 9.07 -12.32 -22.70
N ALA A 372 9.44 -11.27 -21.94
CA ALA A 372 10.56 -10.40 -22.29
C ALA A 372 11.88 -11.19 -22.33
N ALA A 373 12.12 -12.06 -21.34
CA ALA A 373 13.31 -12.91 -21.29
C ALA A 373 13.37 -13.90 -22.46
N LEU A 374 12.24 -14.53 -22.81
CA LEU A 374 12.13 -15.46 -23.93
C LEU A 374 12.41 -14.77 -25.26
N SER A 375 11.78 -13.61 -25.49
CA SER A 375 12.01 -12.81 -26.71
C SER A 375 13.48 -12.38 -26.83
N CYS A 376 14.08 -11.89 -25.74
CA CYS A 376 15.50 -11.55 -25.68
C CYS A 376 16.39 -12.77 -26.01
N ARG A 377 16.12 -13.93 -25.40
CA ARG A 377 16.90 -15.14 -25.65
C ARG A 377 16.79 -15.61 -27.10
N ASN A 378 15.59 -15.62 -27.66
CA ASN A 378 15.35 -16.00 -29.06
C ASN A 378 16.05 -15.08 -30.06
N ALA A 379 16.09 -13.78 -29.79
CA ALA A 379 16.88 -12.84 -30.58
C ALA A 379 18.39 -13.15 -30.47
N MET A 380 18.87 -13.43 -29.26
CA MET A 380 20.29 -13.72 -29.00
C MET A 380 20.77 -15.05 -29.59
N ILE A 381 19.99 -16.13 -29.57
CA ILE A 381 20.38 -17.43 -30.14
C ILE A 381 20.79 -17.29 -31.61
N LYS A 382 20.03 -16.51 -32.38
CA LYS A 382 20.32 -16.27 -33.81
C LYS A 382 21.64 -15.51 -33.98
N VAL A 383 21.85 -14.46 -33.17
CA VAL A 383 23.07 -13.65 -33.20
C VAL A 383 24.30 -14.45 -32.77
N GLU A 384 24.19 -15.22 -31.68
CA GLU A 384 25.25 -16.07 -31.16
C GLU A 384 25.66 -17.13 -32.18
N GLY A 385 24.72 -17.75 -32.90
CA GLY A 385 25.03 -18.71 -33.97
C GLY A 385 25.85 -18.11 -35.12
N ILE A 386 25.50 -16.90 -35.57
CA ILE A 386 26.25 -16.20 -36.62
C ILE A 386 27.65 -15.79 -36.11
N LYS A 387 27.72 -15.17 -34.93
CA LYS A 387 29.00 -14.79 -34.30
C LYS A 387 29.92 -15.99 -34.11
N LYS A 388 29.39 -17.10 -33.60
CA LYS A 388 30.13 -18.35 -33.40
C LYS A 388 30.75 -18.86 -34.71
N THR A 389 29.97 -18.89 -35.79
CA THR A 389 30.48 -19.31 -37.12
C THR A 389 31.66 -18.46 -37.57
N TYR A 390 31.61 -17.15 -37.35
CA TYR A 390 32.68 -16.22 -37.73
C TYR A 390 33.91 -16.38 -36.82
N MET A 391 33.71 -16.51 -35.51
CA MET A 391 34.78 -16.74 -34.54
C MET A 391 35.48 -18.08 -34.77
N ASP A 392 34.74 -19.18 -34.94
CA ASP A 392 35.30 -20.52 -35.22
C ASP A 392 36.14 -20.51 -36.51
N THR A 393 35.67 -19.81 -37.54
CA THR A 393 36.40 -19.65 -38.82
C THR A 393 37.70 -18.87 -38.61
N MET A 394 37.63 -17.74 -37.90
CA MET A 394 38.80 -16.90 -37.63
C MET A 394 39.82 -17.63 -36.74
N GLU A 395 39.37 -18.31 -35.69
CA GLU A 395 40.21 -19.11 -34.80
C GLU A 395 40.96 -20.20 -35.56
N LYS A 396 40.27 -20.94 -36.43
CA LYS A 396 40.90 -21.93 -37.29
C LYS A 396 42.00 -21.31 -38.15
N LYS A 397 41.74 -20.14 -38.76
CA LYS A 397 42.73 -19.43 -39.58
C LYS A 397 43.93 -18.93 -38.78
N VAL A 398 43.72 -18.47 -37.55
CA VAL A 398 44.81 -18.08 -36.64
C VAL A 398 45.66 -19.30 -36.25
N LEU A 399 45.04 -20.45 -35.97
CA LEU A 399 45.76 -21.70 -35.66
C LEU A 399 46.54 -22.24 -36.87
N ASP A 400 45.95 -22.19 -38.07
CA ASP A 400 46.61 -22.57 -39.32
C ASP A 400 47.83 -21.67 -39.56
N LEU A 401 47.68 -20.34 -39.41
CA LEU A 401 48.79 -19.38 -39.52
C LEU A 401 49.89 -19.67 -38.51
N LEU A 402 49.54 -19.99 -37.26
CA LEU A 402 50.50 -20.31 -36.20
C LEU A 402 51.30 -21.58 -36.52
N LYS A 403 50.65 -22.59 -37.08
CA LYS A 403 51.32 -23.81 -37.56
C LYS A 403 52.28 -23.49 -38.72
N ASP A 404 51.82 -22.74 -39.72
CA ASP A 404 52.63 -22.33 -40.87
C ASP A 404 53.87 -21.52 -40.46
N CYS A 405 53.72 -20.59 -39.51
CA CYS A 405 54.83 -19.80 -38.98
C CYS A 405 55.85 -20.65 -38.20
N ARG A 406 55.40 -21.67 -37.45
CA ARG A 406 56.28 -22.59 -36.72
C ARG A 406 57.03 -23.55 -37.64
N GLU A 407 56.39 -24.04 -38.70
CA GLU A 407 57.00 -24.95 -39.67
C GLU A 407 58.09 -24.28 -40.54
N LYS A 408 58.01 -22.96 -40.75
CA LYS A 408 59.01 -22.17 -41.49
C LYS A 408 60.37 -22.00 -40.77
N LYS A 409 60.56 -22.56 -39.56
CA LYS A 409 61.83 -22.77 -38.83
C LYS A 409 62.79 -21.57 -38.64
N SER A 410 62.37 -20.35 -38.93
CA SER A 410 63.14 -19.13 -38.69
C SER A 410 62.48 -18.30 -37.60
N ASP A 411 63.29 -17.71 -36.72
CA ASP A 411 62.83 -16.79 -35.68
C ASP A 411 62.32 -15.51 -36.38
N MET A 412 61.02 -15.49 -36.70
CA MET A 412 60.41 -14.38 -37.42
C MET A 412 60.43 -13.12 -36.56
N SER A 413 60.72 -11.96 -37.17
CA SER A 413 60.61 -10.67 -36.47
C SER A 413 59.14 -10.29 -36.26
N ASP A 414 58.88 -9.46 -35.25
CA ASP A 414 57.51 -9.04 -34.92
C ASP A 414 56.83 -8.33 -36.12
N SER A 415 57.56 -7.53 -36.89
CA SER A 415 57.05 -6.90 -38.12
C SER A 415 56.58 -7.90 -39.17
N MET A 416 57.21 -9.08 -39.28
CA MET A 416 56.80 -10.11 -40.24
C MET A 416 55.59 -10.89 -39.74
N LEU A 417 55.46 -11.08 -38.42
CA LEU A 417 54.28 -11.68 -37.79
C LEU A 417 53.05 -10.77 -37.94
N ASP A 418 53.23 -9.47 -37.72
CA ASP A 418 52.19 -8.44 -37.89
C ASP A 418 51.67 -8.40 -39.33
N GLU A 419 52.58 -8.44 -40.33
CA GLU A 419 52.20 -8.44 -41.74
C GLU A 419 51.47 -9.73 -42.13
N ALA A 420 51.96 -10.89 -41.67
CA ALA A 420 51.35 -12.19 -41.95
C ALA A 420 49.94 -12.28 -41.34
N PHE A 421 49.76 -11.83 -40.10
CA PHE A 421 48.45 -11.77 -39.46
C PHE A 421 47.53 -10.77 -40.17
N GLY A 422 48.03 -9.58 -40.49
CA GLY A 422 47.26 -8.55 -41.18
C GLY A 422 46.71 -9.02 -42.53
N LYS A 423 47.53 -9.75 -43.29
CA LYS A 423 47.13 -10.37 -44.57
C LYS A 423 46.07 -11.46 -44.37
N MET A 424 46.32 -12.40 -43.46
CA MET A 424 45.37 -13.47 -43.11
C MET A 424 44.02 -12.90 -42.68
N TRP A 425 44.03 -11.85 -41.85
CA TRP A 425 42.82 -11.19 -41.36
C TRP A 425 42.00 -10.58 -42.50
N GLN A 426 42.63 -9.80 -43.37
CA GLN A 426 41.97 -9.15 -44.52
C GLN A 426 41.36 -10.18 -45.47
N GLU A 427 42.12 -11.22 -45.82
CA GLU A 427 41.64 -12.32 -46.68
C GLU A 427 40.44 -13.02 -46.04
N THR A 428 40.54 -13.38 -44.76
CA THR A 428 39.45 -14.08 -44.04
C THR A 428 38.19 -13.22 -43.96
N VAL A 429 38.30 -11.95 -43.58
CA VAL A 429 37.15 -11.03 -43.51
C VAL A 429 36.51 -10.84 -44.89
N SER A 430 37.29 -10.78 -45.97
CA SER A 430 36.76 -10.65 -47.33
C SER A 430 35.98 -11.88 -47.81
N THR A 431 36.28 -13.06 -47.26
CA THR A 431 35.56 -14.31 -47.58
C THR A 431 34.27 -14.50 -46.77
N LEU A 432 34.12 -13.82 -45.64
CA LEU A 432 32.91 -13.86 -44.83
C LEU A 432 31.83 -12.99 -45.50
N SER A 433 30.89 -13.59 -46.23
CA SER A 433 29.75 -12.86 -46.81
C SER A 433 28.87 -12.28 -45.70
N TYR A 434 28.50 -10.99 -45.81
CA TYR A 434 27.61 -10.34 -44.84
C TYR A 434 26.23 -11.02 -44.83
N THR A 435 26.03 -11.91 -43.87
CA THR A 435 24.75 -12.51 -43.48
C THR A 435 24.26 -11.86 -42.18
N GLY A 436 24.30 -10.52 -42.14
CA GLY A 436 23.84 -9.77 -40.97
C GLY A 436 22.32 -9.86 -40.75
N LEU A 437 21.88 -9.45 -39.56
CA LEU A 437 20.45 -9.31 -39.24
C LEU A 437 19.77 -8.37 -40.24
N GLN A 438 18.65 -8.81 -40.83
CA GLN A 438 17.91 -7.98 -41.77
C GLN A 438 17.20 -6.82 -41.06
N GLN A 439 17.31 -5.63 -41.64
CA GLN A 439 16.54 -4.47 -41.19
C GLN A 439 15.06 -4.69 -41.49
N GLN A 440 14.23 -4.46 -40.47
CA GLN A 440 12.79 -4.58 -40.54
C GLN A 440 12.13 -3.21 -40.49
N ASP A 441 11.00 -3.08 -41.19
CA ASP A 441 10.13 -1.92 -41.11
C ASP A 441 9.17 -2.07 -39.91
N ILE A 442 9.56 -1.49 -38.78
CA ILE A 442 8.81 -1.56 -37.53
C ILE A 442 7.54 -0.70 -37.61
N MET A 443 7.56 0.40 -38.36
CA MET A 443 6.37 1.25 -38.54
C MET A 443 5.23 0.50 -39.21
N THR A 444 5.52 -0.25 -40.27
CA THR A 444 4.50 -1.05 -40.96
C THR A 444 3.95 -2.16 -40.05
N ARG A 445 4.81 -2.82 -39.26
CA ARG A 445 4.36 -3.82 -38.26
C ARG A 445 3.45 -3.22 -37.21
N VAL A 446 3.82 -2.06 -36.65
CA VAL A 446 2.98 -1.34 -35.67
C VAL A 446 1.63 -0.96 -36.28
N LEU A 447 1.60 -0.49 -37.53
CA LEU A 447 0.35 -0.17 -38.22
C LEU A 447 -0.53 -1.41 -38.42
N LEU A 448 0.05 -2.57 -38.73
CA LEU A 448 -0.70 -3.83 -38.84
C LEU A 448 -1.34 -4.25 -37.50
N HIS A 449 -0.62 -4.11 -36.39
CA HIS A 449 -1.19 -4.41 -35.07
C HIS A 449 -2.27 -3.41 -34.66
N LEU A 450 -2.09 -2.13 -34.99
CA LEU A 450 -3.14 -1.12 -34.79
C LEU A 450 -4.41 -1.49 -35.58
N ARG A 451 -4.28 -1.89 -36.85
CA ARG A 451 -5.41 -2.36 -37.67
C ARG A 451 -6.13 -3.53 -37.03
N ARG A 452 -5.40 -4.58 -36.63
CA ARG A 452 -5.97 -5.75 -35.94
C ARG A 452 -6.69 -5.39 -34.65
N SER A 453 -6.15 -4.47 -33.85
CA SER A 453 -6.80 -4.03 -32.60
C SER A 453 -8.15 -3.34 -32.84
N LEU A 454 -8.30 -2.68 -34.00
CA LEU A 454 -9.49 -1.90 -34.36
C LEU A 454 -10.50 -2.69 -35.21
N GLU A 455 -10.16 -3.88 -35.72
CA GLU A 455 -11.08 -4.77 -36.45
C GLU A 455 -12.34 -5.12 -35.63
N SER A 456 -12.22 -5.16 -34.30
CA SER A 456 -13.34 -5.42 -33.39
C SER A 456 -14.28 -4.22 -33.17
N ARG A 457 -13.94 -3.03 -33.68
CA ARG A 457 -14.57 -1.74 -33.35
C ARG A 457 -15.26 -1.08 -34.56
N GLY A 458 -16.35 -1.68 -35.05
CA GLY A 458 -17.31 -1.04 -35.98
C GLY A 458 -16.78 -0.65 -37.39
N SER A 459 -17.69 -0.45 -38.35
CA SER A 459 -17.32 -0.16 -39.76
C SER A 459 -16.83 1.28 -40.01
N SER A 460 -17.19 2.23 -39.15
CA SER A 460 -16.85 3.66 -39.25
C SER A 460 -15.35 3.94 -38.99
N MET A 461 -14.78 3.36 -37.93
CA MET A 461 -13.35 3.49 -37.64
C MET A 461 -12.48 2.75 -38.65
N ALA A 462 -12.92 1.57 -39.13
CA ALA A 462 -12.21 0.83 -40.17
C ALA A 462 -12.06 1.67 -41.46
N GLN A 463 -13.13 2.34 -41.92
CA GLN A 463 -13.09 3.22 -43.09
C GLN A 463 -12.17 4.44 -42.92
N SER A 464 -12.07 4.98 -41.69
CA SER A 464 -11.18 6.11 -41.40
C SER A 464 -9.72 5.68 -41.30
N LEU A 465 -9.46 4.46 -40.80
CA LEU A 465 -8.13 3.87 -40.71
C LEU A 465 -7.60 3.40 -42.08
N ASP A 466 -8.47 2.96 -43.00
CA ASP A 466 -8.10 2.61 -44.38
C ASP A 466 -7.50 3.80 -45.16
N LYS A 467 -7.82 5.04 -44.74
CA LYS A 467 -7.20 6.26 -45.29
C LYS A 467 -5.77 6.49 -44.80
N VAL A 468 -5.35 5.81 -43.73
CA VAL A 468 -4.01 5.90 -43.16
C VAL A 468 -3.09 4.89 -43.85
N LYS A 469 -2.22 5.41 -44.73
CA LYS A 469 -1.25 4.61 -45.48
C LYS A 469 0.01 4.27 -44.68
N ASP A 470 0.46 5.19 -43.83
CA ASP A 470 1.66 5.06 -43.01
C ASP A 470 1.54 5.87 -41.71
N LEU A 471 2.50 5.67 -40.80
CA LEU A 471 2.59 6.37 -39.52
C LEU A 471 3.66 7.49 -39.50
N HIS A 472 4.35 7.76 -40.61
CA HIS A 472 5.49 8.68 -40.64
C HIS A 472 5.12 10.09 -40.19
N ASN A 473 3.91 10.55 -40.55
CA ASN A 473 3.41 11.88 -40.22
C ASN A 473 2.59 11.93 -38.92
N GLN A 474 2.45 10.82 -38.20
CA GLN A 474 1.68 10.74 -36.95
C GLN A 474 2.58 10.91 -35.72
N GLY A 475 2.04 11.39 -34.60
CA GLY A 475 2.78 11.43 -33.34
C GLY A 475 3.83 12.54 -33.19
N HIS A 476 3.90 13.51 -34.10
CA HIS A 476 4.87 14.63 -34.04
C HIS A 476 4.43 15.70 -33.06
N GLY A 477 5.32 16.10 -32.15
CA GLY A 477 5.06 17.16 -31.17
C GLY A 477 3.96 16.82 -30.16
N LYS A 478 3.37 17.85 -29.54
CA LYS A 478 2.26 17.66 -28.59
C LYS A 478 1.00 17.26 -29.36
N PHE A 479 0.29 16.23 -28.90
CA PHE A 479 -1.04 15.90 -29.43
C PHE A 479 -1.98 17.11 -29.33
N VAL A 480 -2.56 17.53 -30.47
CA VAL A 480 -3.50 18.66 -30.57
C VAL A 480 -4.85 18.15 -31.06
N VAL A 481 -5.86 18.21 -30.20
CA VAL A 481 -7.24 17.90 -30.61
C VAL A 481 -7.77 19.04 -31.46
N HIS A 482 -7.97 18.77 -32.76
CA HIS A 482 -8.62 19.72 -33.65
C HIS A 482 -10.14 19.65 -33.44
N LYS A 483 -10.76 20.82 -33.18
CA LYS A 483 -12.22 20.97 -33.20
C LYS A 483 -12.61 21.88 -34.35
N GLY A 484 -13.60 21.44 -35.13
CA GLY A 484 -14.21 22.26 -36.17
C GLY A 484 -14.75 23.60 -35.67
N ASN A 485 -14.91 24.53 -36.62
CA ASN A 485 -15.17 25.97 -36.53
C ASN A 485 -16.39 26.43 -35.68
N PHE A 486 -16.39 26.30 -34.35
CA PHE A 486 -17.38 27.03 -33.51
C PHE A 486 -16.78 27.61 -32.23
N PHE A 487 -17.08 28.89 -31.99
CA PHE A 487 -16.70 29.72 -30.84
C PHE A 487 -17.18 29.13 -29.49
N ILE A 488 -16.38 29.28 -28.44
CA ILE A 488 -16.43 28.50 -27.19
C ILE A 488 -17.16 29.24 -26.05
N ARG A 489 -18.14 28.58 -25.41
CA ARG A 489 -18.65 28.90 -24.04
C ARG A 489 -17.82 28.17 -22.96
N SER A 490 -17.71 28.78 -21.78
CA SER A 490 -16.83 28.44 -20.64
C SER A 490 -16.84 26.98 -20.15
N GLY A 491 -17.88 26.18 -20.44
CA GLY A 491 -17.95 24.75 -20.10
C GLY A 491 -16.90 23.86 -20.78
N MET A 492 -16.31 24.30 -21.91
CA MET A 492 -15.34 23.50 -22.67
C MET A 492 -13.89 23.58 -22.16
N LEU A 493 -13.54 24.57 -21.31
CA LEU A 493 -12.22 24.64 -20.67
C LEU A 493 -11.98 23.45 -19.70
N ARG A 494 -13.07 22.89 -19.14
CA ARG A 494 -13.02 21.69 -18.29
C ARG A 494 -12.68 20.42 -19.08
N ARG A 495 -13.14 20.31 -20.33
CA ARG A 495 -12.85 19.19 -21.25
C ARG A 495 -11.36 19.13 -21.63
N SER A 496 -10.68 20.28 -21.71
CA SER A 496 -9.26 20.33 -22.06
C SER A 496 -8.34 19.85 -20.94
N ARG A 497 -8.66 20.09 -19.66
CA ARG A 497 -7.86 19.62 -18.50
C ARG A 497 -7.91 18.10 -18.33
N GLY A 498 -9.08 17.47 -18.48
CA GLY A 498 -9.22 16.00 -18.45
C GLY A 498 -8.44 15.31 -19.58
N LEU A 499 -8.54 15.84 -20.80
CA LEU A 499 -7.75 15.38 -21.94
C LEU A 499 -6.24 15.56 -21.73
N LYS A 500 -5.81 16.69 -21.16
CA LYS A 500 -4.39 16.94 -20.81
C LYS A 500 -3.89 15.93 -19.77
N LYS A 501 -4.74 15.56 -18.80
CA LYS A 501 -4.41 14.55 -17.78
C LYS A 501 -4.27 13.17 -18.42
N CYS A 502 -5.23 12.70 -19.20
CA CYS A 502 -5.11 11.45 -19.97
C CYS A 502 -3.88 11.44 -20.88
N GLN A 503 -3.59 12.55 -21.56
CA GLN A 503 -2.41 12.71 -22.41
C GLN A 503 -1.10 12.59 -21.62
N THR A 504 -0.97 13.29 -20.50
CA THR A 504 0.26 13.25 -19.67
C THR A 504 0.47 11.84 -19.12
N THR A 505 -0.61 11.15 -18.73
CA THR A 505 -0.54 9.78 -18.24
C THR A 505 -0.24 8.76 -19.34
N LEU A 506 -0.75 8.94 -20.57
CA LEU A 506 -0.48 8.05 -21.69
C LEU A 506 0.91 8.25 -22.29
N SER A 507 1.36 9.50 -22.44
CA SER A 507 2.75 9.81 -22.80
C SER A 507 3.73 9.32 -21.73
N GLY A 508 3.34 9.37 -20.45
CA GLY A 508 4.09 8.77 -19.35
C GLY A 508 4.16 7.24 -19.41
N ILE A 509 3.08 6.55 -19.82
CA ILE A 509 3.08 5.09 -20.02
C ILE A 509 4.04 4.69 -21.14
N VAL A 510 3.98 5.39 -22.28
CA VAL A 510 4.87 5.12 -23.41
C VAL A 510 6.32 5.41 -23.03
N GLY A 511 6.57 6.53 -22.34
CA GLY A 511 7.89 6.86 -21.82
C GLY A 511 8.41 5.84 -20.79
N ASN A 512 7.55 5.31 -19.91
CA ASN A 512 7.93 4.29 -18.93
C ASN A 512 8.18 2.93 -19.58
N LEU A 513 7.37 2.52 -20.56
CA LEU A 513 7.59 1.29 -21.32
C LEU A 513 8.89 1.35 -22.13
N LEU A 514 9.20 2.51 -22.73
CA LEU A 514 10.48 2.74 -23.42
C LEU A 514 11.66 2.79 -22.46
N LYS A 515 11.49 3.32 -21.24
CA LYS A 515 12.54 3.34 -20.20
C LYS A 515 12.78 1.98 -19.53
N GLN A 516 11.73 1.16 -19.40
CA GLN A 516 11.83 -0.19 -18.84
C GLN A 516 12.53 -1.17 -19.78
N ARG A 517 12.64 -0.86 -21.08
CA ARG A 517 13.26 -1.74 -22.07
C ARG A 517 14.65 -1.19 -22.42
N ASN A 518 15.68 -1.95 -22.08
CA ASN A 518 17.07 -1.57 -22.29
C ASN A 518 17.39 -1.57 -23.80
N CYS A 519 18.27 -0.68 -24.29
CA CYS A 519 18.65 -0.59 -25.72
C CYS A 519 19.40 -1.82 -26.28
N LYS A 520 19.51 -2.89 -25.48
CA LYS A 520 20.21 -4.13 -25.81
C LYS A 520 19.32 -5.19 -26.48
N ASP A 521 18.00 -4.99 -26.46
CA ASP A 521 17.01 -5.92 -27.01
C ASP A 521 16.46 -5.44 -28.36
N ASP A 522 16.03 -6.39 -29.20
CA ASP A 522 15.35 -6.06 -30.44
C ASP A 522 13.87 -5.68 -30.20
N TYR A 523 13.23 -5.08 -31.21
CA TYR A 523 11.80 -4.84 -31.21
C TYR A 523 10.99 -6.14 -31.29
N ASP A 524 10.00 -6.27 -30.42
CA ASP A 524 9.02 -7.35 -30.42
C ASP A 524 7.59 -6.78 -30.52
N ASP A 525 6.72 -7.46 -31.28
CA ASP A 525 5.33 -7.06 -31.48
C ASP A 525 4.48 -7.13 -30.20
N THR A 526 4.93 -7.82 -29.15
CA THR A 526 4.35 -7.72 -27.80
C THR A 526 4.31 -6.28 -27.31
N TYR A 527 5.31 -5.45 -27.65
CA TYR A 527 5.44 -4.10 -27.09
C TYR A 527 4.28 -3.21 -27.54
N ILE A 528 3.95 -3.27 -28.83
CA ILE A 528 2.83 -2.49 -29.36
C ILE A 528 1.48 -3.02 -28.88
N ARG A 529 1.35 -4.35 -28.73
CA ARG A 529 0.13 -4.98 -28.18
C ARG A 529 -0.12 -4.54 -26.74
N GLU A 530 0.91 -4.49 -25.90
CA GLU A 530 0.82 -3.98 -24.51
C GLU A 530 0.40 -2.51 -24.47
N ILE A 531 0.98 -1.66 -25.33
CA ILE A 531 0.61 -0.25 -25.43
C ILE A 531 -0.86 -0.11 -25.82
N LEU A 532 -1.32 -0.85 -26.83
CA LEU A 532 -2.70 -0.80 -27.30
C LEU A 532 -3.67 -1.28 -26.21
N ASN A 533 -3.37 -2.39 -25.52
CA ASN A 533 -4.19 -2.89 -24.42
C ASN A 533 -4.30 -1.87 -23.27
N LYS A 534 -3.19 -1.23 -22.88
CA LYS A 534 -3.20 -0.17 -21.85
C LYS A 534 -4.00 1.05 -22.28
N ILE A 535 -3.96 1.42 -23.56
CA ILE A 535 -4.80 2.49 -24.10
C ILE A 535 -6.27 2.09 -23.97
N ASP A 536 -6.63 0.87 -24.38
CA ASP A 536 -8.00 0.37 -24.32
C ASP A 536 -8.56 0.29 -22.90
N GLU A 537 -7.77 -0.20 -21.94
CA GLU A 537 -8.13 -0.22 -20.52
C GLU A 537 -8.40 1.21 -19.99
N LYS A 538 -7.54 2.17 -20.33
CA LYS A 538 -7.71 3.57 -19.90
C LYS A 538 -8.86 4.28 -20.58
N LEU A 539 -9.14 3.96 -21.85
CA LEU A 539 -10.30 4.50 -22.55
C LEU A 539 -11.60 3.93 -21.96
N LYS A 540 -11.65 2.63 -21.64
CA LYS A 540 -12.78 2.01 -20.93
C LYS A 540 -13.02 2.65 -19.56
N ALA A 541 -11.96 2.96 -18.81
CA ALA A 541 -12.06 3.65 -17.51
C ALA A 541 -12.58 5.10 -17.60
N HIS A 542 -12.78 5.62 -18.82
CA HIS A 542 -13.28 6.97 -19.11
C HIS A 542 -14.45 6.94 -20.11
N GLU A 543 -15.24 5.85 -20.14
CA GLU A 543 -16.41 5.70 -21.02
C GLU A 543 -17.44 6.85 -20.86
N ASP A 544 -17.49 7.46 -19.67
CA ASP A 544 -18.22 8.66 -19.26
C ASP A 544 -17.84 9.95 -20.03
N LEU A 545 -16.76 9.92 -20.83
CA LEU A 545 -16.34 11.05 -21.64
C LEU A 545 -17.10 11.23 -22.96
N GLU A 546 -17.95 10.26 -23.36
CA GLU A 546 -18.56 10.18 -24.71
C GLU A 546 -17.52 10.54 -25.79
N LEU A 547 -16.34 9.92 -25.70
CA LEU A 547 -15.27 10.16 -26.65
C LEU A 547 -15.75 9.66 -28.01
N LYS A 548 -15.85 10.57 -28.98
CA LYS A 548 -16.15 10.19 -30.37
C LYS A 548 -15.10 9.18 -30.84
N GLU A 549 -15.50 8.22 -31.65
CA GLU A 549 -14.63 7.26 -32.34
C GLU A 549 -13.40 7.95 -32.97
N ASP A 550 -13.59 9.14 -33.53
CA ASP A 550 -12.53 9.99 -34.09
C ASP A 550 -11.40 10.34 -33.11
N PHE A 551 -11.74 10.54 -31.83
CA PHE A 551 -10.77 10.86 -30.78
C PHE A 551 -9.95 9.64 -30.39
N GLU A 552 -10.59 8.49 -30.20
CA GLU A 552 -9.90 7.22 -29.92
C GLU A 552 -8.91 6.90 -31.05
N LEU A 553 -9.37 6.98 -32.30
CA LEU A 553 -8.54 6.75 -33.48
C LEU A 553 -7.37 7.74 -33.54
N SER A 554 -7.61 9.03 -33.35
CA SER A 554 -6.56 10.06 -33.37
C SER A 554 -5.52 9.84 -32.27
N LEU A 555 -5.96 9.43 -31.08
CA LEU A 555 -5.08 9.16 -29.94
C LEU A 555 -4.21 7.92 -30.20
N LYS A 556 -4.81 6.81 -30.64
CA LYS A 556 -4.08 5.58 -31.00
C LYS A 556 -3.08 5.84 -32.12
N LEU A 557 -3.46 6.56 -33.17
CA LEU A 557 -2.56 6.94 -34.26
C LEU A 557 -1.38 7.80 -33.77
N HIS A 558 -1.63 8.78 -32.91
CA HIS A 558 -0.58 9.62 -32.34
C HIS A 558 0.42 8.80 -31.52
N ILE A 559 -0.07 7.91 -30.65
CA ILE A 559 0.78 7.07 -29.81
C ILE A 559 1.55 6.04 -30.64
N CYS A 560 0.89 5.33 -31.56
CA CYS A 560 1.55 4.37 -32.46
C CYS A 560 2.60 5.04 -33.35
N GLY A 561 2.33 6.24 -33.86
CA GLY A 561 3.31 7.01 -34.65
C GLY A 561 4.54 7.43 -33.83
N PHE A 562 4.35 7.81 -32.57
CA PHE A 562 5.46 8.07 -31.65
C PHE A 562 6.24 6.81 -31.30
N ALA A 563 5.55 5.76 -30.82
CA ALA A 563 6.16 4.52 -30.35
C ALA A 563 6.91 3.79 -31.47
N SER A 564 6.35 3.71 -32.68
CA SER A 564 7.00 3.06 -33.82
C SER A 564 8.34 3.69 -34.21
N ARG A 565 8.49 5.03 -34.09
CA ARG A 565 9.78 5.70 -34.29
C ARG A 565 10.82 5.25 -33.27
N GLU A 566 10.44 5.27 -32.00
CA GLU A 566 11.33 4.86 -30.91
C GLU A 566 11.72 3.38 -31.04
N PHE A 567 10.76 2.51 -31.38
CA PHE A 567 11.03 1.10 -31.66
C PHE A 567 11.93 0.88 -32.89
N GLN A 568 11.78 1.68 -33.94
CA GLN A 568 12.70 1.64 -35.08
C GLN A 568 14.12 2.05 -34.69
N ILE A 569 14.28 3.04 -33.80
CA ILE A 569 15.59 3.42 -33.25
C ILE A 569 16.20 2.25 -32.48
N ILE A 570 15.42 1.59 -31.61
CA ILE A 570 15.87 0.43 -30.84
C ILE A 570 16.29 -0.72 -31.78
N HIS A 571 15.47 -1.09 -32.76
CA HIS A 571 15.79 -2.13 -33.75
C HIS A 571 17.07 -1.82 -34.54
N ASN A 572 17.21 -0.58 -35.03
CA ASN A 572 18.40 -0.17 -35.77
C ASN A 572 19.66 -0.17 -34.89
N GLN A 573 19.53 0.22 -33.62
CA GLN A 573 20.63 0.16 -32.64
C GLN A 573 21.01 -1.30 -32.35
N PHE A 574 20.03 -2.19 -32.16
CA PHE A 574 20.24 -3.61 -31.94
C PHE A 574 21.05 -4.25 -33.07
N ILE A 575 20.65 -4.03 -34.33
CA ILE A 575 21.38 -4.53 -35.52
C ILE A 575 22.80 -3.98 -35.54
N LYS A 576 22.97 -2.68 -35.27
CA LYS A 576 24.29 -2.02 -35.29
C LYS A 576 25.21 -2.59 -34.20
N GLN A 577 24.72 -2.76 -32.98
CA GLN A 577 25.50 -3.27 -31.85
C GLN A 577 25.84 -4.75 -32.00
N ASN A 578 24.95 -5.54 -32.61
CA ASN A 578 25.13 -6.97 -32.82
C ASN A 578 25.67 -7.34 -34.21
N ASN A 579 26.26 -6.37 -34.92
CA ASN A 579 26.88 -6.63 -36.22
C ASN A 579 28.08 -7.60 -36.05
N PRO A 580 28.04 -8.81 -36.64
CA PRO A 580 29.10 -9.81 -36.45
C PRO A 580 30.47 -9.35 -36.93
N LEU A 581 30.54 -8.58 -38.03
CA LEU A 581 31.81 -8.05 -38.56
C LEU A 581 32.39 -6.97 -37.66
N THR A 582 31.55 -6.09 -37.12
CA THR A 582 31.99 -5.08 -36.16
C THR A 582 32.47 -5.72 -34.86
N ALA A 583 31.76 -6.74 -34.38
CA ALA A 583 32.19 -7.53 -33.23
C ALA A 583 33.56 -8.20 -33.50
N LEU A 584 33.73 -8.83 -34.67
CA LEU A 584 34.99 -9.45 -35.06
C LEU A 584 36.16 -8.45 -35.17
N GLU A 585 35.95 -7.29 -35.80
CA GLU A 585 36.98 -6.25 -35.94
C GLU A 585 37.39 -5.67 -34.58
N ASN A 586 36.45 -5.52 -33.64
CA ASN A 586 36.76 -5.14 -32.26
C ASN A 586 37.69 -6.15 -31.57
N LEU A 587 37.61 -7.43 -31.95
CA LEU A 587 38.44 -8.51 -31.39
C LEU A 587 39.80 -8.65 -32.08
N LYS A 588 40.03 -7.99 -33.22
CA LYS A 588 41.26 -8.11 -34.01
C LYS A 588 42.53 -7.90 -33.20
N LYS A 589 42.57 -6.86 -32.37
CA LYS A 589 43.73 -6.55 -31.52
C LYS A 589 44.00 -7.67 -30.52
N THR A 590 42.96 -8.29 -29.98
CA THR A 590 43.12 -9.40 -29.04
C THR A 590 43.58 -10.65 -29.77
N TYR A 591 42.97 -11.02 -30.90
CA TYR A 591 43.42 -12.17 -31.72
C TYR A 591 44.88 -12.02 -32.15
N HIS A 592 45.28 -10.81 -32.55
CA HIS A 592 46.66 -10.51 -32.88
C HIS A 592 47.60 -10.74 -31.69
N SER A 593 47.26 -10.16 -30.54
CA SER A 593 48.05 -10.32 -29.32
C SER A 593 48.14 -11.77 -28.86
N ASP A 594 47.03 -12.52 -28.92
CA ASP A 594 47.01 -13.94 -28.56
C ASP A 594 47.83 -14.79 -29.52
N PHE A 595 47.78 -14.49 -30.82
CA PHE A 595 48.64 -15.12 -31.83
C PHE A 595 50.13 -14.92 -31.52
N ILE A 596 50.54 -13.69 -31.23
CA ILE A 596 51.94 -13.38 -30.86
C ILE A 596 52.34 -14.09 -29.58
N ASP A 597 51.48 -14.06 -28.55
CA ASP A 597 51.74 -14.70 -27.26
C ASP A 597 51.88 -16.22 -27.42
N LEU A 598 51.04 -16.86 -28.24
CA LEU A 598 51.13 -18.29 -28.54
C LEU A 598 52.35 -18.65 -29.40
N TYR A 599 52.72 -17.81 -30.38
CA TYR A 599 53.92 -18.05 -31.20
C TYR A 599 55.20 -17.95 -30.36
N ARG A 600 55.27 -16.97 -29.45
CA ARG A 600 56.40 -16.72 -28.56
C ARG A 600 56.37 -17.53 -27.25
N GLU A 601 55.37 -18.40 -27.06
CA GLU A 601 55.17 -19.23 -25.86
C GLU A 601 55.10 -18.43 -24.55
N ARG A 602 54.49 -17.24 -24.58
CA ARG A 602 54.30 -16.39 -23.40
C ARG A 602 53.21 -16.96 -22.48
N ASP A 603 53.34 -16.67 -21.18
CA ASP A 603 52.33 -17.02 -20.16
C ASP A 603 51.10 -16.09 -20.31
N GLN A 604 49.94 -16.67 -20.62
CA GLN A 604 48.69 -15.93 -20.83
C GLN A 604 47.77 -15.91 -19.59
N CYS A 605 48.16 -16.54 -18.46
CA CYS A 605 47.26 -16.76 -17.31
C CYS A 605 46.61 -15.47 -16.79
N GLN A 606 47.42 -14.45 -16.48
CA GLN A 606 46.92 -13.18 -15.92
C GLN A 606 46.03 -12.44 -16.91
N LYS A 607 46.51 -12.27 -18.16
CA LYS A 607 45.76 -11.59 -19.22
C LYS A 607 44.38 -12.23 -19.45
N LYS A 608 44.31 -13.56 -19.54
CA LYS A 608 43.05 -14.28 -19.76
C LYS A 608 42.13 -14.23 -18.53
N ALA A 609 42.68 -14.24 -17.32
CA ALA A 609 41.90 -14.05 -16.09
C ALA A 609 41.28 -12.65 -16.03
N ASP A 610 42.04 -11.61 -16.39
CA ASP A 610 41.56 -10.23 -16.45
C ASP A 610 40.51 -10.03 -17.57
N GLU A 611 40.69 -10.70 -18.72
CA GLU A 611 39.69 -10.73 -19.80
C GLU A 611 38.38 -11.39 -19.35
N PHE A 612 38.44 -12.50 -18.61
CA PHE A 612 37.25 -13.18 -18.07
C PHE A 612 36.56 -12.36 -16.99
N MET A 613 37.33 -11.71 -16.12
CA MET A 613 36.80 -10.81 -15.12
C MET A 613 36.06 -9.63 -15.78
N SER A 614 36.74 -8.90 -16.67
CA SER A 614 36.22 -7.64 -17.24
C SER A 614 35.08 -7.83 -18.23
N ASN A 615 35.15 -8.86 -19.08
CA ASN A 615 34.18 -9.05 -20.17
C ASN A 615 33.05 -10.03 -19.82
N CYS A 616 33.16 -10.80 -18.74
CA CYS A 616 32.15 -11.79 -18.35
C CYS A 616 31.62 -11.55 -16.93
N LEU A 617 32.47 -11.76 -15.90
CA LEU A 617 32.02 -11.73 -14.50
C LEU A 617 31.48 -10.38 -14.07
N LYS A 618 32.22 -9.29 -14.35
CA LYS A 618 31.82 -7.94 -13.95
C LYS A 618 30.47 -7.53 -14.55
N LEU A 619 30.27 -7.80 -15.84
CA LEU A 619 29.01 -7.47 -16.52
C LEU A 619 27.83 -8.28 -15.97
N ALA A 620 28.03 -9.58 -15.71
CA ALA A 620 27.00 -10.44 -15.13
C ALA A 620 26.63 -9.99 -13.71
N LEU A 621 27.63 -9.61 -12.90
CA LEU A 621 27.46 -9.12 -11.55
C LEU A 621 26.73 -7.77 -11.51
N GLU A 622 27.12 -6.80 -12.34
CA GLU A 622 26.45 -5.51 -12.43
C GLU A 622 24.97 -5.65 -12.82
N ARG A 623 24.65 -6.57 -13.74
CA ARG A 623 23.27 -6.92 -14.09
C ARG A 623 22.51 -7.44 -12.87
N TYR A 624 23.03 -8.48 -12.22
CA TYR A 624 22.40 -9.09 -11.05
C TYR A 624 22.12 -8.06 -9.93
N MET A 625 23.11 -7.21 -9.64
CA MET A 625 22.98 -6.12 -8.67
C MET A 625 21.84 -5.17 -9.04
N SER A 626 21.72 -4.77 -10.31
CA SER A 626 20.66 -3.86 -10.79
C SER A 626 19.25 -4.44 -10.70
N GLU A 627 19.12 -5.78 -10.72
CA GLU A 627 17.85 -6.49 -10.63
C GLU A 627 17.45 -6.73 -9.16
N LYS A 628 18.41 -7.10 -8.31
CA LYS A 628 18.13 -7.48 -6.91
C LYS A 628 18.05 -6.30 -5.95
N LEU A 629 18.85 -5.25 -6.16
CA LEU A 629 18.97 -4.14 -5.20
C LEU A 629 17.64 -3.40 -4.95
N GLY A 630 16.79 -3.24 -5.96
CA GLY A 630 15.51 -2.56 -5.82
C GLY A 630 14.55 -3.24 -4.82
N MET A 631 14.49 -4.57 -4.83
CA MET A 631 13.70 -5.35 -3.86
C MET A 631 14.30 -5.25 -2.46
N GLU A 632 15.62 -5.40 -2.32
CA GLU A 632 16.26 -5.28 -0.99
C GLU A 632 16.06 -3.88 -0.39
N MET A 633 16.09 -2.84 -1.22
CA MET A 633 15.77 -1.47 -0.78
C MET A 633 14.33 -1.36 -0.28
N ALA A 634 13.35 -1.89 -1.02
CA ALA A 634 11.96 -1.87 -0.59
C ALA A 634 11.75 -2.70 0.70
N ASP A 635 12.41 -3.84 0.85
CA ASP A 635 12.34 -4.69 2.05
C ASP A 635 12.84 -3.96 3.31
N LYS A 636 13.97 -3.25 3.21
CA LYS A 636 14.49 -2.42 4.30
C LYS A 636 13.53 -1.29 4.69
N MET A 637 12.78 -0.74 3.74
CA MET A 637 11.76 0.28 4.04
C MET A 637 10.55 -0.30 4.78
N VAL A 638 10.18 -1.56 4.50
CA VAL A 638 9.04 -2.24 5.14
C VAL A 638 9.38 -2.75 6.54
N ILE A 639 10.55 -3.36 6.73
CA ILE A 639 10.93 -4.04 7.99
C ILE A 639 11.73 -3.13 8.94
N GLY A 640 12.38 -2.08 8.43
CA GLY A 640 13.27 -1.22 9.20
C GLY A 640 12.58 -0.05 9.92
N GLU A 641 13.32 1.05 10.08
CA GLU A 641 12.86 2.28 10.77
C GLU A 641 11.61 2.90 10.12
N ASN A 642 11.41 2.69 8.82
CA ASN A 642 10.24 3.19 8.08
C ASN A 642 9.04 2.23 8.12
N SER A 643 9.09 1.15 8.90
CA SER A 643 7.94 0.25 9.11
C SER A 643 6.71 0.98 9.65
N ALA A 644 6.89 2.06 10.43
CA ALA A 644 5.81 2.93 10.87
C ALA A 644 5.14 3.73 9.72
N ILE A 645 5.76 3.78 8.54
CA ILE A 645 5.21 4.44 7.34
C ILE A 645 4.71 3.40 6.34
N PHE A 646 5.47 2.32 6.09
CA PHE A 646 5.18 1.33 5.05
C PHE A 646 4.64 0.00 5.57
N GLY A 647 4.43 -0.12 6.88
CA GLY A 647 3.93 -1.33 7.52
C GLY A 647 2.50 -1.65 7.09
N THR A 648 1.61 -0.66 7.18
CA THR A 648 0.19 -0.80 6.79
C THR A 648 -0.29 0.41 5.99
N ARG A 649 -1.41 0.24 5.30
CA ARG A 649 -2.05 1.32 4.55
C ARG A 649 -2.49 2.49 5.44
N THR A 650 -3.04 2.18 6.62
CA THR A 650 -3.48 3.19 7.59
C THR A 650 -2.31 4.02 8.11
N THR A 651 -1.22 3.36 8.49
CA THR A 651 0.00 4.03 8.98
C THR A 651 0.66 4.88 7.88
N PHE A 652 0.61 4.41 6.64
CA PHE A 652 1.03 5.20 5.47
C PHE A 652 0.19 6.46 5.30
N GLN A 653 -1.15 6.34 5.31
CA GLN A 653 -2.06 7.48 5.17
C GLN A 653 -1.88 8.50 6.29
N ILE A 654 -1.75 8.07 7.54
CA ILE A 654 -1.48 8.96 8.68
C ILE A 654 -0.14 9.69 8.48
N SER A 655 0.90 8.97 8.05
CA SER A 655 2.22 9.56 7.78
C SER A 655 2.17 10.61 6.67
N VAL A 656 1.39 10.37 5.61
CA VAL A 656 1.12 11.36 4.56
C VAL A 656 0.43 12.60 5.13
N LEU A 657 -0.63 12.43 5.93
CA LEU A 657 -1.37 13.55 6.51
C LEU A 657 -0.49 14.38 7.48
N LYS A 658 0.37 13.72 8.27
CA LYS A 658 1.36 14.38 9.14
C LYS A 658 2.35 15.21 8.32
N ASN A 659 2.87 14.65 7.22
CA ASN A 659 3.78 15.38 6.35
C ASN A 659 3.11 16.58 5.67
N LEU A 660 1.88 16.43 5.18
CA LEU A 660 1.10 17.53 4.61
C LEU A 660 0.87 18.67 5.62
N LEU A 661 0.60 18.33 6.88
CA LEU A 661 0.39 19.31 7.94
C LEU A 661 1.67 20.05 8.30
N ALA A 662 2.79 19.33 8.34
CA ALA A 662 4.11 19.91 8.60
C ALA A 662 4.56 20.85 7.45
N GLU A 663 4.31 20.47 6.19
CA GLU A 663 4.61 21.34 5.05
C GLU A 663 3.70 22.56 4.98
N SER A 664 2.40 22.40 5.30
CA SER A 664 1.37 23.45 5.29
C SER A 664 1.36 24.27 3.99
N LYS A 665 1.44 23.59 2.84
CA LYS A 665 1.43 24.21 1.49
C LYS A 665 0.21 23.80 0.68
N PHE A 666 -0.50 24.79 0.16
CA PHE A 666 -1.70 24.59 -0.66
C PHE A 666 -1.46 23.67 -1.86
N GLU A 667 -0.36 23.87 -2.60
CA GLU A 667 -0.05 23.10 -3.81
C GLU A 667 0.12 21.61 -3.50
N THR A 668 0.71 21.29 -2.34
CA THR A 668 0.90 19.90 -1.89
C THR A 668 -0.46 19.25 -1.58
N TYR A 669 -1.35 19.96 -0.87
CA TYR A 669 -2.73 19.49 -0.63
C TYR A 669 -3.54 19.33 -1.92
N LEU A 670 -3.43 20.27 -2.85
CA LEU A 670 -4.11 20.20 -4.14
C LEU A 670 -3.65 18.98 -4.95
N HIS A 671 -2.35 18.69 -4.97
CA HIS A 671 -1.83 17.47 -5.62
C HIS A 671 -2.32 16.20 -4.94
N PHE A 672 -2.31 16.14 -3.60
CA PHE A 672 -2.85 15.00 -2.83
C PHE A 672 -4.31 14.73 -3.18
N ILE A 673 -5.14 15.78 -3.28
CA ILE A 673 -6.58 15.66 -3.54
C ILE A 673 -6.87 15.33 -5.01
N ALA A 674 -6.30 16.12 -5.93
CA ALA A 674 -6.66 16.08 -7.34
C ALA A 674 -5.85 15.06 -8.16
N SER A 675 -4.67 14.66 -7.68
CA SER A 675 -3.73 13.75 -8.35
C SER A 675 -3.09 12.78 -7.36
N TYR A 676 -3.93 12.08 -6.59
CA TYR A 676 -3.51 11.17 -5.51
C TYR A 676 -2.42 10.18 -5.92
N GLU A 677 -2.54 9.52 -7.07
CA GLU A 677 -1.55 8.55 -7.57
C GLU A 677 -0.15 9.16 -7.73
N TYR A 678 -0.09 10.32 -8.38
CA TYR A 678 1.15 11.03 -8.59
C TYR A 678 1.77 11.49 -7.27
N PHE A 679 0.94 12.03 -6.38
CA PHE A 679 1.36 12.46 -5.06
C PHE A 679 1.96 11.30 -4.26
N VAL A 680 1.26 10.16 -4.18
CA VAL A 680 1.73 8.99 -3.44
C VAL A 680 3.06 8.49 -4.01
N LYS A 681 3.18 8.33 -5.34
CA LYS A 681 4.44 7.92 -5.98
C LYS A 681 5.60 8.85 -5.63
N LYS A 682 5.36 10.16 -5.67
CA LYS A 682 6.37 11.16 -5.30
C LYS A 682 6.74 11.06 -3.81
N PHE A 683 5.76 10.98 -2.92
CA PHE A 683 5.98 10.86 -1.48
C PHE A 683 6.81 9.62 -1.12
N ILE A 684 6.48 8.46 -1.72
CA ILE A 684 7.25 7.23 -1.54
C ILE A 684 8.68 7.42 -2.02
N PHE A 685 8.89 8.00 -3.21
CA PHE A 685 10.21 8.27 -3.73
C PHE A 685 11.03 9.19 -2.82
N ASP A 686 10.43 10.28 -2.34
CA ASP A 686 11.09 11.23 -1.44
C ASP A 686 11.50 10.55 -0.12
N LYS A 687 10.66 9.65 0.42
CA LYS A 687 10.97 8.86 1.63
C LYS A 687 12.08 7.82 1.42
N VAL A 688 12.07 7.12 0.29
CA VAL A 688 13.17 6.21 -0.09
C VAL A 688 14.47 7.00 -0.23
N LYS A 689 14.43 8.17 -0.88
CA LYS A 689 15.60 9.04 -1.03
C LYS A 689 16.13 9.51 0.31
N GLU A 690 15.27 10.02 1.19
CA GLU A 690 15.63 10.45 2.54
C GLU A 690 16.34 9.33 3.32
N HIS A 691 15.75 8.13 3.33
CA HIS A 691 16.32 7.00 4.07
C HIS A 691 17.67 6.52 3.53
N PHE A 692 17.81 6.37 2.20
CA PHE A 692 19.00 5.76 1.62
C PHE A 692 20.16 6.74 1.38
N THR A 693 19.87 8.05 1.37
CA THR A 693 20.92 9.08 1.37
C THR A 693 21.46 9.36 2.77
N ALA A 694 20.70 9.05 3.83
CA ALA A 694 21.20 9.13 5.19
C ALA A 694 22.29 8.09 5.47
N GLU A 695 23.38 8.52 6.14
CA GLU A 695 24.43 7.66 6.69
C GLU A 695 25.04 6.62 5.71
N ASN A 696 25.03 6.93 4.40
CA ASN A 696 25.48 6.04 3.34
C ASN A 696 24.78 4.65 3.36
N ARG A 697 23.52 4.58 3.82
CA ARG A 697 22.76 3.32 3.92
C ARG A 697 22.62 2.60 2.58
N MET A 698 22.53 3.34 1.47
CA MET A 698 22.53 2.75 0.13
C MET A 698 23.83 1.98 -0.16
N ILE A 699 24.98 2.58 0.15
CA ILE A 699 26.29 1.99 -0.10
C ILE A 699 26.49 0.75 0.76
N LYS A 700 26.08 0.79 2.04
CA LYS A 700 26.12 -0.38 2.93
C LYS A 700 25.32 -1.55 2.36
N LEU A 701 24.13 -1.29 1.82
CA LEU A 701 23.29 -2.33 1.21
C LEU A 701 23.91 -2.89 -0.09
N GLU A 702 24.49 -2.02 -0.93
CA GLU A 702 25.24 -2.43 -2.12
C GLU A 702 26.43 -3.33 -1.75
N GLU A 703 27.19 -2.97 -0.71
CA GLU A 703 28.31 -3.75 -0.19
C GLU A 703 27.89 -5.10 0.41
N GLU A 704 26.81 -5.13 1.21
CA GLU A 704 26.24 -6.37 1.77
C GLU A 704 25.87 -7.36 0.66
N LEU A 705 25.16 -6.89 -0.37
CA LEU A 705 24.75 -7.73 -1.50
C LEU A 705 25.95 -8.18 -2.33
N LEU A 706 26.90 -7.27 -2.60
CA LEU A 706 28.12 -7.58 -3.34
C LEU A 706 28.95 -8.66 -2.62
N ASN A 707 29.17 -8.51 -1.30
CA ASN A 707 29.94 -9.46 -0.50
C ASN A 707 29.36 -10.88 -0.57
N LYS A 708 28.03 -11.01 -0.53
CA LYS A 708 27.35 -12.31 -0.66
C LYS A 708 27.68 -12.96 -2.01
N VAL A 709 27.55 -12.22 -3.11
CA VAL A 709 27.81 -12.77 -4.46
C VAL A 709 29.30 -13.06 -4.69
N ILE A 710 30.20 -12.18 -4.22
CA ILE A 710 31.66 -12.40 -4.31
C ILE A 710 32.08 -13.67 -3.56
N SER A 711 31.48 -13.94 -2.40
CA SER A 711 31.75 -15.17 -1.64
C SER A 711 31.37 -16.43 -2.43
N GLU A 712 30.24 -16.40 -3.13
CA GLU A 712 29.77 -17.50 -3.96
C GLU A 712 30.61 -17.68 -5.23
N ILE A 713 31.02 -16.59 -5.88
CA ILE A 713 31.96 -16.63 -7.02
C ILE A 713 33.28 -17.26 -6.58
N THR A 714 33.83 -16.80 -5.45
CA THR A 714 35.08 -17.33 -4.89
C THR A 714 34.97 -18.82 -4.57
N GLN A 715 33.84 -19.24 -4.00
CA GLN A 715 33.55 -20.64 -3.73
C GLN A 715 33.44 -21.47 -5.02
N ALA A 716 32.70 -20.98 -6.03
CA ALA A 716 32.54 -21.65 -7.31
C ALA A 716 33.89 -21.86 -8.02
N ILE A 717 34.79 -20.86 -7.97
CA ILE A 717 36.15 -20.96 -8.52
C ILE A 717 36.96 -22.06 -7.82
N LYS A 718 37.00 -22.06 -6.48
CA LYS A 718 37.74 -23.04 -5.69
C LYS A 718 37.23 -24.47 -5.87
N GLU A 719 35.92 -24.67 -5.88
CA GLU A 719 35.32 -25.98 -6.13
C GLU A 719 35.57 -26.47 -7.56
N SER A 720 35.65 -25.54 -8.53
CA SER A 720 35.96 -25.89 -9.92
C SER A 720 37.40 -26.31 -10.10
N GLU A 721 38.32 -25.80 -9.28
CA GLU A 721 39.72 -26.21 -9.27
C GLU A 721 39.88 -27.65 -8.73
N GLN A 722 39.05 -28.04 -7.76
CA GLN A 722 39.09 -29.38 -7.15
C GLN A 722 38.47 -30.48 -8.01
N ASN A 723 37.63 -30.13 -8.99
CA ASN A 723 36.97 -31.09 -9.88
C ASN A 723 37.93 -31.59 -10.98
N SER A 724 38.59 -32.73 -10.74
CA SER A 724 39.62 -33.36 -11.60
C SER A 724 39.15 -33.98 -12.93
N LYS A 725 37.90 -33.72 -13.38
CA LYS A 725 37.29 -34.44 -14.52
C LYS A 725 37.44 -33.76 -15.90
N LYS A 726 37.88 -32.50 -15.97
CA LYS A 726 38.17 -31.80 -17.24
C LYS A 726 39.55 -31.12 -17.12
N ASN A 727 40.56 -31.65 -17.81
CA ASN A 727 41.95 -31.20 -17.71
C ASN A 727 42.28 -29.98 -18.60
N ASP A 728 41.27 -29.28 -19.15
CA ASP A 728 41.47 -28.09 -19.99
C ASP A 728 40.81 -26.83 -19.37
N ILE A 729 41.39 -25.67 -19.66
CA ILE A 729 40.89 -24.38 -19.13
C ILE A 729 39.47 -24.09 -19.59
N LYS A 730 39.12 -24.50 -20.81
CA LYS A 730 37.77 -24.38 -21.33
C LYS A 730 36.77 -25.10 -20.43
N GLY A 731 37.04 -26.36 -20.08
CA GLY A 731 36.22 -27.12 -19.15
C GLY A 731 36.13 -26.52 -17.76
N PHE A 732 37.22 -25.92 -17.27
CA PHE A 732 37.25 -25.20 -16.00
C PHE A 732 36.35 -23.95 -16.01
N ILE A 733 36.45 -23.09 -17.03
CA ILE A 733 35.64 -21.87 -17.17
C ILE A 733 34.16 -22.23 -17.34
N GLU A 734 33.84 -23.23 -18.16
CA GLU A 734 32.47 -23.74 -18.32
C GLU A 734 31.88 -24.24 -17.00
N ASN A 735 32.68 -24.93 -16.17
CA ASN A 735 32.23 -25.42 -14.87
C ASN A 735 31.95 -24.28 -13.88
N ILE A 736 32.75 -23.20 -13.90
CA ILE A 736 32.47 -21.98 -13.12
C ILE A 736 31.13 -21.36 -13.58
N CYS A 737 30.94 -21.21 -14.89
CA CYS A 737 29.71 -20.63 -15.46
C CYS A 737 28.48 -21.47 -15.07
N ASN A 738 28.57 -22.80 -15.14
CA ASN A 738 27.49 -23.72 -14.77
C ASN A 738 27.15 -23.63 -13.28
N LYS A 739 28.14 -23.54 -12.39
CA LYS A 739 27.90 -23.38 -10.94
C LYS A 739 27.19 -22.08 -10.59
N LEU A 740 27.35 -21.04 -11.41
CA LEU A 740 26.79 -19.71 -11.19
C LEU A 740 25.56 -19.42 -12.07
N GLU A 741 25.10 -20.39 -12.87
CA GLU A 741 24.07 -20.20 -13.91
C GLU A 741 22.69 -19.84 -13.35
N SER A 742 22.41 -20.17 -12.10
CA SER A 742 21.15 -19.84 -11.43
C SER A 742 21.05 -18.37 -11.02
N ARG A 743 22.18 -17.65 -11.01
CA ARG A 743 22.25 -16.25 -10.54
C ARG A 743 22.81 -15.28 -11.57
N LEU A 744 23.78 -15.72 -12.37
CA LEU A 744 24.55 -14.84 -13.25
C LEU A 744 24.32 -15.22 -14.71
N VAL A 745 24.08 -14.22 -15.55
CA VAL A 745 23.95 -14.39 -17.01
C VAL A 745 25.27 -14.04 -17.68
N PHE A 746 25.98 -15.04 -18.20
CA PHE A 746 27.27 -14.84 -18.86
C PHE A 746 27.11 -14.62 -20.38
N PRO A 747 27.90 -13.72 -21.00
CA PRO A 747 27.98 -13.59 -22.45
C PRO A 747 28.73 -14.78 -23.06
N LYS A 748 28.02 -15.61 -23.82
CA LYS A 748 28.57 -16.87 -24.37
C LYS A 748 29.73 -16.63 -25.34
N ASP A 749 29.60 -15.61 -26.20
CA ASP A 749 30.63 -15.24 -27.17
C ASP A 749 31.95 -14.82 -26.51
N ALA A 750 31.88 -14.04 -25.43
CA ALA A 750 33.06 -13.66 -24.67
C ALA A 750 33.69 -14.86 -23.95
N VAL A 751 32.88 -15.74 -23.34
CA VAL A 751 33.39 -16.94 -22.65
C VAL A 751 34.07 -17.91 -23.61
N ASP A 752 33.47 -18.16 -24.78
CA ASP A 752 34.04 -19.06 -25.80
C ASP A 752 35.39 -18.53 -26.29
N LYS A 753 35.48 -17.23 -26.60
CA LYS A 753 36.72 -16.58 -27.06
C LYS A 753 37.86 -16.61 -26.03
N ILE A 754 37.56 -16.53 -24.73
CA ILE A 754 38.59 -16.62 -23.68
C ILE A 754 39.04 -18.07 -23.48
N SER A 755 38.14 -19.01 -23.76
CA SER A 755 38.39 -20.44 -23.68
C SER A 755 39.20 -20.95 -24.88
N THR A 756 39.18 -20.23 -26.01
CA THR A 756 39.92 -20.54 -27.24
C THR A 756 41.25 -19.77 -27.29
N LEU A 757 42.25 -20.30 -28.00
CA LEU A 757 43.61 -19.72 -28.09
C LEU A 757 44.26 -19.47 -26.71
N ASN A 758 44.11 -20.42 -25.79
CA ASN A 758 44.54 -20.30 -24.41
C ASN A 758 45.50 -21.45 -24.03
N ASN A 759 46.77 -21.11 -23.72
CA ASN A 759 47.79 -22.05 -23.27
C ASN A 759 48.04 -22.01 -21.75
N ALA A 760 47.19 -21.31 -20.99
CA ALA A 760 47.45 -21.05 -19.57
C ALA A 760 47.52 -22.34 -18.73
N ASN A 761 48.19 -22.25 -17.59
CA ASN A 761 48.16 -23.31 -16.59
C ASN A 761 46.94 -23.10 -15.69
N GLN A 762 46.09 -24.11 -15.53
CA GLN A 762 44.86 -24.02 -14.74
C GLN A 762 45.09 -23.47 -13.32
N LYS A 763 46.12 -23.96 -12.61
CA LYS A 763 46.40 -23.53 -11.23
C LYS A 763 46.80 -22.06 -11.15
N LYS A 764 47.73 -21.64 -12.02
CA LYS A 764 48.13 -20.22 -12.11
C LYS A 764 46.96 -19.34 -12.53
N PHE A 765 46.14 -19.79 -13.49
CA PHE A 765 44.95 -19.08 -13.92
C PHE A 765 43.96 -18.87 -12.76
N THR A 766 43.74 -19.90 -11.92
CA THR A 766 42.91 -19.77 -10.72
C THR A 766 43.46 -18.74 -9.74
N GLU A 767 44.77 -18.76 -9.47
CA GLU A 767 45.43 -17.79 -8.59
C GLU A 767 45.23 -16.35 -9.09
N PHE A 768 45.47 -16.10 -10.38
CA PHE A 768 45.24 -14.78 -10.98
C PHE A 768 43.76 -14.39 -10.97
N LEU A 769 42.86 -15.31 -11.29
CA LEU A 769 41.41 -15.02 -11.30
C LEU A 769 40.90 -14.63 -9.90
N LEU A 770 41.38 -15.30 -8.85
CA LEU A 770 41.04 -14.94 -7.48
C LEU A 770 41.56 -13.54 -7.10
N CYS A 771 42.76 -13.16 -7.56
CA CYS A 771 43.27 -11.80 -7.42
C CYS A 771 42.39 -10.79 -8.18
N SER A 772 42.06 -11.05 -9.45
CA SER A 772 41.22 -10.16 -10.25
C SER A 772 39.80 -10.00 -9.67
N VAL A 773 39.24 -11.05 -9.04
CA VAL A 773 37.95 -10.96 -8.32
C VAL A 773 38.06 -10.04 -7.11
N LYS A 774 39.16 -10.09 -6.36
CA LYS A 774 39.41 -9.19 -5.23
C LYS A 774 39.55 -7.74 -5.69
N ASP A 775 40.33 -7.50 -6.75
CA ASP A 775 40.53 -6.16 -7.31
C ASP A 775 39.19 -5.59 -7.86
N MET A 776 38.35 -6.44 -8.44
CA MET A 776 37.01 -6.08 -8.89
C MET A 776 36.10 -5.69 -7.72
N ASP A 777 36.12 -6.45 -6.62
CA ASP A 777 35.35 -6.14 -5.40
C ASP A 777 35.74 -4.75 -4.87
N GLU A 778 37.03 -4.47 -4.73
CA GLU A 778 37.54 -3.15 -4.32
C GLU A 778 37.14 -2.04 -5.31
N SER A 779 37.23 -2.30 -6.62
CA SER A 779 36.85 -1.35 -7.67
C SER A 779 35.36 -1.03 -7.69
N LEU A 780 34.49 -2.03 -7.53
CA LEU A 780 33.04 -1.85 -7.49
C LEU A 780 32.61 -1.07 -6.24
N LYS A 781 33.21 -1.38 -5.08
CA LYS A 781 32.99 -0.65 -3.83
C LYS A 781 33.37 0.82 -3.94
N ALA A 782 34.53 1.12 -4.54
CA ALA A 782 34.91 2.49 -4.85
C ALA A 782 33.91 3.17 -5.80
N GLY A 783 33.42 2.44 -6.81
CA GLY A 783 32.41 2.92 -7.76
C GLY A 783 31.04 3.21 -7.14
N PHE A 784 30.68 2.59 -6.02
CA PHE A 784 29.45 2.91 -5.28
C PHE A 784 29.50 4.32 -4.69
N GLN A 785 30.66 4.80 -4.27
CA GLN A 785 30.79 6.16 -3.70
C GLN A 785 30.71 7.25 -4.77
N ALA A 786 31.08 6.95 -6.01
CA ALA A 786 31.17 7.94 -7.09
C ALA A 786 29.82 8.31 -7.73
N ARG A 787 28.78 7.48 -7.56
CA ARG A 787 27.46 7.68 -8.17
C ARG A 787 26.48 8.33 -7.20
N ASP A 788 25.75 9.34 -7.65
CA ASP A 788 24.67 9.93 -6.88
C ASP A 788 23.43 9.01 -6.81
N PHE A 789 22.51 9.32 -5.90
CA PHE A 789 21.31 8.52 -5.66
C PHE A 789 20.43 8.39 -6.91
N GLN A 790 20.25 9.49 -7.66
CA GLN A 790 19.35 9.49 -8.82
C GLN A 790 19.86 8.58 -9.94
N ASN A 791 21.16 8.66 -10.27
CA ASN A 791 21.76 7.80 -11.28
C ASN A 791 21.71 6.33 -10.87
N LYS A 792 21.89 6.02 -9.58
CA LYS A 792 21.75 4.65 -9.08
C LYS A 792 20.32 4.13 -9.23
N ILE A 793 19.31 4.88 -8.79
CA ILE A 793 17.90 4.48 -8.93
C ILE A 793 17.49 4.32 -10.39
N ASP A 794 17.94 5.23 -11.28
CA ASP A 794 17.60 5.16 -12.69
C ASP A 794 18.26 3.96 -13.41
N SER A 795 19.35 3.42 -12.85
CA SER A 795 20.00 2.21 -13.35
C SER A 795 19.34 0.90 -12.90
N LEU A 796 18.44 0.93 -11.91
CA LEU A 796 17.74 -0.26 -11.41
C LEU A 796 16.67 -0.72 -12.39
N GLN A 797 16.59 -2.04 -12.60
CA GLN A 797 15.54 -2.64 -13.41
C GLN A 797 14.19 -2.62 -12.69
N THR A 798 14.20 -2.95 -11.39
CA THR A 798 13.03 -2.86 -10.52
C THR A 798 13.22 -1.69 -9.57
N LYS A 799 12.29 -0.74 -9.59
CA LYS A 799 12.40 0.47 -8.78
C LYS A 799 11.74 0.26 -7.40
N PRO A 800 12.41 0.58 -6.28
CA PRO A 800 11.87 0.34 -4.94
C PRO A 800 10.54 1.06 -4.70
N GLN A 801 10.37 2.27 -5.26
CA GLN A 801 9.13 3.03 -5.13
C GLN A 801 7.93 2.37 -5.80
N ASP A 802 8.12 1.60 -6.87
CA ASP A 802 7.01 0.93 -7.56
C ASP A 802 6.53 -0.27 -6.71
N MET A 803 7.47 -0.96 -6.05
CA MET A 803 7.15 -2.08 -5.14
C MET A 803 6.41 -1.60 -3.89
N LEU A 804 6.91 -0.52 -3.27
CA LEU A 804 6.27 0.11 -2.12
C LEU A 804 4.91 0.70 -2.49
N PHE A 805 4.77 1.26 -3.69
CA PHE A 805 3.51 1.78 -4.19
C PHE A 805 2.46 0.67 -4.28
N ASN A 806 2.77 -0.47 -4.90
CA ASN A 806 1.82 -1.59 -4.99
C ASN A 806 1.40 -2.12 -3.60
N ARG A 807 2.28 -1.99 -2.59
CA ARG A 807 1.96 -2.35 -1.20
C ARG A 807 0.96 -1.39 -0.54
N VAL A 808 1.11 -0.07 -0.68
CA VAL A 808 0.34 0.91 0.11
C VAL A 808 -0.79 1.60 -0.65
N TRP A 809 -0.86 1.42 -1.97
CA TRP A 809 -1.84 2.10 -2.83
C TRP A 809 -3.29 1.67 -2.58
N GLY A 810 -3.51 0.37 -2.35
CA GLY A 810 -4.84 -0.25 -2.32
C GLY A 810 -5.55 -0.18 -3.67
N CYS A 811 -6.89 -0.12 -3.68
CA CYS A 811 -7.66 -0.11 -4.94
C CYS A 811 -7.58 1.20 -5.75
N GLY A 812 -6.95 2.25 -5.21
CA GLY A 812 -6.79 3.55 -5.89
C GLY A 812 -8.07 4.37 -6.11
N LYS A 813 -9.24 3.88 -5.70
CA LYS A 813 -10.52 4.59 -5.83
C LYS A 813 -10.63 5.69 -4.78
N GLN A 814 -11.25 6.81 -5.16
CA GLN A 814 -11.50 7.96 -4.29
C GLN A 814 -13.00 8.23 -4.21
N CYS A 815 -13.49 8.61 -3.03
CA CYS A 815 -14.88 8.93 -2.78
C CYS A 815 -15.39 9.93 -3.84
N PRO A 816 -16.54 9.68 -4.49
CA PRO A 816 -17.01 10.49 -5.61
C PRO A 816 -17.18 11.96 -5.22
N PHE A 817 -17.56 12.22 -3.96
CA PHE A 817 -17.83 13.54 -3.43
C PHE A 817 -16.57 14.23 -2.89
N CYS A 818 -16.03 13.78 -1.75
CA CYS A 818 -14.91 14.48 -1.09
C CYS A 818 -13.52 14.09 -1.62
N LYS A 819 -13.41 13.10 -2.50
CA LYS A 819 -12.14 12.57 -3.05
C LYS A 819 -11.21 11.91 -2.00
N ALA A 820 -11.70 11.57 -0.82
CA ALA A 820 -10.91 10.78 0.14
C ALA A 820 -10.60 9.39 -0.46
N PRO A 821 -9.37 8.86 -0.32
CA PRO A 821 -9.03 7.55 -0.85
C PRO A 821 -9.78 6.45 -0.08
N CYS A 822 -10.27 5.43 -0.78
CA CYS A 822 -10.90 4.26 -0.16
C CYS A 822 -9.96 3.64 0.88
N GLU A 823 -10.48 3.12 2.00
CA GLU A 823 -9.68 2.58 3.11
C GLU A 823 -9.64 1.05 3.19
N ALA A 824 -10.36 0.35 2.31
CA ALA A 824 -10.38 -1.11 2.30
C ALA A 824 -8.95 -1.71 2.28
N GLY A 825 -8.70 -2.67 3.18
CA GLY A 825 -7.40 -3.32 3.32
C GLY A 825 -7.00 -4.17 2.12
N GLY A 826 -7.98 -4.79 1.47
CA GLY A 826 -7.80 -5.58 0.26
C GLY A 826 -7.93 -4.77 -1.03
N GLU A 827 -7.20 -5.13 -2.09
CA GLU A 827 -7.33 -4.48 -3.40
C GLU A 827 -8.69 -4.77 -4.06
N ALA A 828 -9.20 -6.00 -3.90
CA ALA A 828 -10.47 -6.44 -4.46
C ALA A 828 -11.53 -6.58 -3.36
N HIS A 829 -12.53 -5.72 -3.40
CA HIS A 829 -13.61 -5.66 -2.42
C HIS A 829 -14.92 -5.23 -3.08
N ALA A 830 -16.04 -5.66 -2.51
CA ALA A 830 -17.36 -5.41 -3.07
C ALA A 830 -17.81 -3.93 -2.96
N LYS A 831 -17.44 -3.26 -1.86
CA LYS A 831 -17.82 -1.87 -1.61
C LYS A 831 -16.64 -1.01 -1.17
N HIS A 832 -16.53 0.16 -1.77
CA HIS A 832 -15.58 1.19 -1.39
C HIS A 832 -16.11 2.01 -0.21
N PHE A 833 -15.33 2.17 0.85
CA PHE A 833 -15.70 2.99 1.99
C PHE A 833 -14.52 3.86 2.46
N VAL A 834 -14.85 4.88 3.26
CA VAL A 834 -13.92 5.75 3.98
C VAL A 834 -14.51 5.96 5.37
N SER A 835 -13.73 5.75 6.42
CA SER A 835 -14.20 5.92 7.80
C SER A 835 -14.34 7.40 8.15
N VAL A 836 -13.43 8.25 7.65
CA VAL A 836 -13.44 9.70 7.92
C VAL A 836 -13.50 10.51 6.63
N HIS A 837 -14.71 10.98 6.30
CA HIS A 837 -14.89 11.90 5.18
C HIS A 837 -14.39 13.32 5.50
N ARG A 838 -14.01 14.05 4.44
CA ARG A 838 -13.58 15.45 4.52
C ARG A 838 -14.59 16.38 3.84
N PRO A 839 -14.55 17.71 4.09
CA PRO A 839 -15.46 18.67 3.46
C PRO A 839 -15.52 18.51 1.95
N GLU A 840 -16.72 18.43 1.37
CA GLU A 840 -16.87 18.20 -0.07
C GLU A 840 -16.34 19.37 -0.92
N GLY A 841 -16.22 20.56 -0.34
CA GLY A 841 -15.56 21.72 -0.93
C GLY A 841 -14.13 21.41 -1.41
N LEU A 842 -13.38 20.62 -0.64
CA LEU A 842 -12.06 20.14 -1.03
C LEU A 842 -12.12 19.23 -2.28
N GLY A 843 -13.21 18.47 -2.41
CA GLY A 843 -13.56 17.64 -3.55
C GLY A 843 -14.18 18.38 -4.75
N ARG A 844 -14.22 19.73 -4.71
CA ARG A 844 -14.76 20.67 -5.71
C ARG A 844 -16.26 20.91 -5.67
N TYR A 845 -16.96 20.44 -4.65
CA TYR A 845 -18.39 20.72 -4.50
C TYR A 845 -18.63 22.14 -3.97
N ARG A 846 -19.69 22.76 -4.49
CA ARG A 846 -20.11 24.12 -4.13
C ARG A 846 -21.63 24.24 -4.21
N PHE A 847 -22.20 25.13 -3.42
CA PHE A 847 -23.60 25.48 -3.54
C PHE A 847 -23.88 26.16 -4.88
N ASP A 848 -24.91 25.73 -5.61
CA ASP A 848 -25.15 26.25 -6.95
C ASP A 848 -25.57 27.73 -6.96
N ASN A 849 -26.34 28.15 -5.96
CA ASN A 849 -26.86 29.52 -5.87
C ASN A 849 -25.77 30.51 -5.43
N SER A 850 -25.09 30.22 -4.32
CA SER A 850 -24.08 31.13 -3.76
C SER A 850 -22.70 30.99 -4.41
N LYS A 851 -22.45 29.86 -5.11
CA LYS A 851 -21.15 29.41 -5.61
C LYS A 851 -20.10 29.18 -4.52
N LYS A 852 -20.48 29.18 -3.23
CA LYS A 852 -19.56 28.95 -2.11
C LYS A 852 -19.20 27.48 -1.97
N LEU A 853 -17.96 27.19 -1.59
CA LEU A 853 -17.51 25.83 -1.28
C LEU A 853 -18.30 25.21 -0.11
N VAL A 854 -18.54 23.90 -0.17
CA VAL A 854 -19.29 23.16 0.86
C VAL A 854 -18.37 22.73 2.00
N THR A 855 -18.77 23.02 3.24
CA THR A 855 -18.04 22.61 4.46
C THR A 855 -18.50 21.27 5.01
N ASP A 856 -19.69 20.82 4.63
CA ASP A 856 -20.29 19.57 5.05
C ASP A 856 -19.54 18.36 4.46
N ILE A 857 -19.62 17.22 5.15
CA ILE A 857 -18.98 15.97 4.74
C ILE A 857 -20.00 14.99 4.17
N CYS A 858 -19.52 14.01 3.41
CA CYS A 858 -20.39 13.05 2.71
C CYS A 858 -21.38 12.35 3.64
N THR A 859 -20.92 11.88 4.81
CA THR A 859 -21.73 11.17 5.82
C THR A 859 -22.95 11.99 6.26
N SER A 860 -22.72 13.26 6.63
CA SER A 860 -23.79 14.21 7.02
C SER A 860 -24.72 14.57 5.86
N LEU A 861 -24.20 14.65 4.63
CA LEU A 861 -24.97 14.99 3.44
C LEU A 861 -25.84 13.82 2.98
N VAL A 862 -25.34 12.58 3.05
CA VAL A 862 -26.08 11.36 2.73
C VAL A 862 -27.28 11.16 3.65
N HIS A 863 -27.22 11.59 4.91
CA HIS A 863 -28.44 11.62 5.73
C HIS A 863 -29.37 12.79 5.41
N SER A 864 -28.90 13.90 4.85
CA SER A 864 -29.75 15.06 4.62
C SER A 864 -30.71 14.88 3.43
N ASP A 865 -31.74 15.73 3.34
CA ASP A 865 -32.58 15.85 2.12
C ASP A 865 -31.95 16.77 1.05
N ILE A 866 -30.67 17.12 1.22
CA ILE A 866 -29.94 17.93 0.25
C ILE A 866 -29.78 17.13 -1.04
N SER A 867 -29.79 17.84 -2.16
CA SER A 867 -29.54 17.26 -3.47
C SER A 867 -28.15 17.65 -3.96
N PHE A 868 -27.51 16.75 -4.70
CA PHE A 868 -26.33 17.04 -5.50
C PHE A 868 -26.66 16.97 -6.98
N LYS A 869 -25.82 17.62 -7.77
CA LYS A 869 -25.73 17.39 -9.20
C LYS A 869 -24.27 17.37 -9.58
N CYS A 870 -23.90 16.45 -10.45
CA CYS A 870 -22.57 16.35 -10.98
C CYS A 870 -22.65 15.87 -12.43
N ARG A 871 -21.49 15.66 -13.03
CA ARG A 871 -21.43 15.14 -14.39
C ARG A 871 -22.03 13.73 -14.49
N ASP A 872 -21.82 12.90 -13.48
CA ASP A 872 -22.29 11.51 -13.47
C ASP A 872 -23.83 11.44 -13.40
N THR A 873 -24.46 12.48 -12.85
CA THR A 873 -25.92 12.66 -12.90
C THR A 873 -26.41 13.42 -14.14
N LYS A 874 -25.56 13.62 -15.15
CA LYS A 874 -25.87 14.44 -16.34
C LYS A 874 -26.37 15.84 -15.98
N ASP A 875 -25.78 16.43 -14.94
CA ASP A 875 -26.16 17.73 -14.35
C ASP A 875 -27.61 17.80 -13.82
N GLN A 876 -28.26 16.64 -13.60
CA GLN A 876 -29.56 16.54 -12.94
C GLN A 876 -29.41 16.48 -11.42
N TRP A 877 -30.43 16.96 -10.71
CA TRP A 877 -30.46 16.94 -9.25
C TRP A 877 -30.91 15.57 -8.74
N HIS A 878 -30.12 14.98 -7.85
CA HIS A 878 -30.43 13.76 -7.12
C HIS A 878 -30.23 13.98 -5.63
N LYS A 879 -31.04 13.32 -4.80
CA LYS A 879 -30.87 13.39 -3.35
C LYS A 879 -29.61 12.64 -2.92
N TYR A 880 -28.87 13.18 -1.95
CA TYR A 880 -27.71 12.50 -1.39
C TYR A 880 -28.07 11.15 -0.76
N LYS A 881 -29.25 11.00 -0.12
CA LYS A 881 -29.77 9.71 0.38
C LYS A 881 -29.85 8.60 -0.68
N GLU A 882 -29.96 8.98 -1.94
CA GLU A 882 -30.12 8.08 -3.08
C GLU A 882 -28.83 7.94 -3.89
N TYR A 883 -27.68 8.35 -3.33
CA TYR A 883 -26.39 8.32 -4.02
C TYR A 883 -26.03 6.94 -4.58
N SER A 884 -26.47 5.86 -3.91
CA SER A 884 -26.18 4.47 -4.30
C SER A 884 -26.80 4.07 -5.65
N GLN A 885 -27.81 4.81 -6.14
CA GLN A 885 -28.33 4.62 -7.50
C GLN A 885 -27.31 5.07 -8.57
N ILE A 886 -26.43 6.01 -8.22
CA ILE A 886 -25.39 6.58 -9.09
C ILE A 886 -24.03 5.90 -8.84
N TYR A 887 -23.73 5.64 -7.57
CA TYR A 887 -22.48 5.04 -7.09
C TYR A 887 -22.78 3.78 -6.24
N PRO A 888 -23.25 2.67 -6.84
CA PRO A 888 -23.68 1.47 -6.12
C PRO A 888 -22.52 0.72 -5.45
N ASP A 889 -21.30 0.95 -5.91
CA ASP A 889 -20.04 0.40 -5.42
C ASP A 889 -19.46 1.18 -4.23
N TRP A 890 -20.09 2.28 -3.82
CA TRP A 890 -19.68 3.06 -2.64
C TRP A 890 -20.61 2.81 -1.45
N GLN A 891 -20.00 2.66 -0.28
CA GLN A 891 -20.67 2.69 1.02
C GLN A 891 -20.22 3.94 1.77
N ILE A 892 -21.20 4.82 1.99
CA ILE A 892 -21.13 6.00 2.83
C ILE A 892 -22.26 5.82 3.83
N ASP A 893 -21.90 5.52 5.07
CA ASP A 893 -22.88 5.32 6.13
C ASP A 893 -23.46 6.68 6.54
N PRO A 894 -24.79 6.85 6.59
CA PRO A 894 -25.43 8.10 6.99
C PRO A 894 -25.29 8.32 8.50
N ASP A 895 -24.77 9.48 8.88
CA ASP A 895 -24.60 9.90 10.28
C ASP A 895 -24.35 11.43 10.29
N ARG A 896 -25.28 12.21 10.85
CA ARG A 896 -25.16 13.68 11.01
C ARG A 896 -24.24 14.07 12.14
N SER A 897 -24.05 13.17 13.10
CA SER A 897 -23.22 13.40 14.26
C SER A 897 -21.79 13.65 13.81
N ILE A 898 -21.33 12.85 12.84
CA ILE A 898 -19.99 12.96 12.28
C ILE A 898 -19.79 14.29 11.54
N GLU A 899 -18.99 15.16 12.15
CA GLU A 899 -18.45 16.36 11.52
C GLU A 899 -17.07 16.08 10.88
N ALA A 900 -16.62 16.99 10.01
CA ALA A 900 -15.24 16.96 9.51
C ALA A 900 -14.23 16.90 10.66
N SER A 901 -13.19 16.06 10.54
CA SER A 901 -12.14 15.94 11.57
C SER A 901 -11.43 17.28 11.84
N PRO A 902 -10.86 17.51 13.04
CA PRO A 902 -10.08 18.72 13.33
C PRO A 902 -9.03 19.04 12.25
N TYR A 903 -8.35 18.00 11.75
CA TYR A 903 -7.45 18.09 10.62
C TYR A 903 -8.09 18.75 9.38
N TRP A 904 -9.19 18.21 8.88
CA TRP A 904 -9.80 18.72 7.65
C TRP A 904 -10.51 20.05 7.85
N LYS A 905 -10.97 20.36 9.06
CA LYS A 905 -11.45 21.70 9.43
C LYS A 905 -10.34 22.74 9.33
N TYR A 906 -9.17 22.44 9.90
CA TYR A 906 -8.00 23.31 9.79
C TYR A 906 -7.61 23.53 8.33
N VAL A 907 -7.48 22.47 7.53
CA VAL A 907 -7.12 22.58 6.09
C VAL A 907 -8.12 23.43 5.32
N MET A 908 -9.43 23.22 5.54
CA MET A 908 -10.49 23.98 4.87
C MET A 908 -10.49 25.45 5.32
N ALA A 909 -10.16 25.74 6.58
CA ALA A 909 -10.08 27.11 7.09
C ALA A 909 -8.85 27.86 6.59
N GLU A 910 -7.68 27.21 6.61
CA GLU A 910 -6.39 27.78 6.21
C GLU A 910 -6.35 28.09 4.71
N PHE A 911 -6.78 27.13 3.87
CA PHE A 911 -6.63 27.23 2.41
C PHE A 911 -7.95 27.60 1.70
N ASN A 912 -8.94 28.13 2.43
CA ASN A 912 -10.29 28.41 1.91
C ASN A 912 -10.28 29.25 0.62
N GLU A 913 -9.54 30.35 0.63
CA GLU A 913 -9.48 31.29 -0.50
C GLU A 913 -8.77 30.66 -1.70
N GLN A 914 -7.67 29.95 -1.47
CA GLN A 914 -6.89 29.31 -2.52
C GLN A 914 -7.66 28.17 -3.21
N PHE A 915 -8.40 27.35 -2.44
CA PHE A 915 -9.29 26.35 -3.00
C PHE A 915 -10.43 26.99 -3.80
N ALA A 916 -11.00 28.10 -3.33
CA ALA A 916 -12.07 28.80 -4.02
C ALA A 916 -11.59 29.35 -5.38
N GLU A 917 -10.40 29.95 -5.41
CA GLU A 917 -9.78 30.45 -6.64
C GLU A 917 -9.50 29.33 -7.65
N GLU A 918 -8.81 28.25 -7.23
CA GLU A 918 -8.49 27.13 -8.13
C GLU A 918 -9.74 26.43 -8.70
N TYR A 919 -10.84 26.41 -7.92
CA TYR A 919 -12.08 25.74 -8.30
C TYR A 919 -13.12 26.65 -8.99
N ASP A 920 -12.78 27.91 -9.24
CA ASP A 920 -13.70 28.92 -9.80
C ASP A 920 -15.00 28.93 -8.98
N ALA A 921 -14.85 29.13 -7.67
CA ALA A 921 -15.87 29.14 -6.64
C ALA A 921 -15.66 30.34 -5.71
N LYS A 922 -16.64 30.59 -4.83
CA LYS A 922 -16.49 31.56 -3.73
C LYS A 922 -15.97 30.83 -2.47
N PRO A 923 -15.22 31.51 -1.59
CA PRO A 923 -14.81 30.94 -0.31
C PRO A 923 -16.00 30.42 0.49
N ALA A 924 -15.80 29.33 1.22
CA ALA A 924 -16.77 28.79 2.15
C ALA A 924 -16.99 29.74 3.34
N ASP A 925 -18.16 29.64 3.96
CA ASP A 925 -18.47 30.31 5.22
C ASP A 925 -17.86 29.51 6.38
N ILE A 926 -16.60 29.80 6.71
CA ILE A 926 -15.85 29.07 7.75
C ILE A 926 -16.28 29.55 9.14
N PRO A 927 -16.75 28.65 10.02
CA PRO A 927 -17.07 29.00 11.40
C PRO A 927 -15.84 29.57 12.14
N PRO A 928 -15.99 30.61 12.98
CA PRO A 928 -14.86 31.24 13.66
C PRO A 928 -13.98 30.26 14.46
N TYR A 929 -14.56 29.22 15.04
CA TYR A 929 -13.85 28.21 15.82
C TYR A 929 -12.90 27.32 14.99
N TRP A 930 -13.02 27.29 13.64
CA TRP A 930 -12.11 26.53 12.78
C TRP A 930 -10.76 27.23 12.58
N LYS A 931 -10.70 28.55 12.80
CA LYS A 931 -9.56 29.40 12.41
C LYS A 931 -8.31 29.25 13.29
N ASN A 932 -8.38 28.46 14.37
CA ASN A 932 -7.27 28.20 15.30
C ASN A 932 -7.18 26.72 15.70
N MET A 933 -7.36 25.80 14.74
CA MET A 933 -7.42 24.35 15.00
C MET A 933 -6.11 23.59 14.73
N LYS A 934 -4.96 24.27 14.57
CA LYS A 934 -3.72 23.59 14.17
C LYS A 934 -3.25 22.55 15.20
N THR A 935 -3.26 22.90 16.49
CA THR A 935 -2.88 21.96 17.57
C THR A 935 -3.82 20.77 17.62
N GLN A 936 -5.14 21.00 17.50
CA GLN A 936 -6.15 19.95 17.47
C GLN A 936 -6.04 19.09 16.20
N ALA A 937 -5.61 19.67 15.08
CA ALA A 937 -5.31 18.93 13.86
C ALA A 937 -4.13 17.97 14.05
N GLU A 938 -3.07 18.41 14.74
CA GLU A 938 -1.92 17.56 15.08
C GLU A 938 -2.31 16.45 16.07
N GLU A 939 -3.12 16.76 17.08
CA GLU A 939 -3.65 15.78 18.04
C GLU A 939 -4.55 14.75 17.37
N SER A 940 -5.38 15.15 16.39
CA SER A 940 -6.25 14.21 15.66
C SER A 940 -5.53 13.20 14.75
N LEU A 941 -4.20 13.35 14.59
CA LEU A 941 -3.34 12.42 13.85
C LEU A 941 -2.41 11.60 14.77
N LYS A 942 -2.41 11.89 16.06
CA LYS A 942 -1.82 11.02 17.07
C LYS A 942 -2.83 9.91 17.30
#